data_AF-A0A955UZK6-F1
#
_entry.id   AF-A0A955UZK6-F1
#
_cell.length_a   1.000
_cell.length_b   1.000
_cell.length_c   1.000
_cell.angle_alpha   90.00
_cell.angle_beta   90.00
_cell.angle_gamma   90.00
#
_symmetry.space_group_name_H-M   'P 1'
#
loop_
_entity.id
_entity.type
_entity.pdbx_description
1 polymer ?
#
loop_
_entity_poly.entity_id
_entity_poly.type
_entity_poly.pdbx_seq_one_letter_code
_entity_poly.pdbx_strand_id
1 'polypeptide(L)'
;MSKSGGLPSLFIGSSTESVEIGIVEHLAAPFRERFDVRPWTMGFSPGNNTLQSILDAIAAADFAIFVFAADDIREMRESRDRVTRDNVILELGIGIAKLGIDRVAVLREDGVAVPTDLAGTVDVQFTHGIDRDPALLKGSLRQASERIDVAWASHYERLRRLGDIRNDYPFGIDGALERLIMDADGLQRRLATAPPGERVAPVVFEREVDCVTAYCDGLRRVESRFWTTSFLSSGFWTGSRAEILTANTSMLERLGRTDAGARRIFLLRAPVEEQIEFEVQQQRNLVRAGCREDARRFDARLGNLESNIRSLIAAGCDVRIAHDGDELHSTLPASMAFDELDSEIALYDDFRVDVFRGGRIGRITGLEVYFARDRDFPAYLSSAMAYFGRLWESATPALDYLAQLRSRLQSEERRIDYDTNWLAKYDAQVHTLDGRLKQEEMRTSQDLVHEHGLWGRIRNYLDIGTCTARYPLALHTAMAENGRILAIDSDPECVQVARDKLVGLAAPHTELAIDVEQVDFTARELGIEGTFDLITCMMGTVSHFGWDRSSDLRDAMQFTLQRVRKLLSDRGIALISCWSDNARDTSRLLGIYSAADAGRLIQWTPSVAEMRRRVAAAGLKTRAVRSVGTRLALFACSARAADAADEGELGAS
;
A
#
# COMPACT_ATOMS: atom_id res chain seq x y z
N MET A 1 -31.91 9.90 -30.70
CA MET A 1 -32.79 11.09 -30.82
C MET A 1 -31.90 12.31 -30.95
N SER A 2 -31.88 12.93 -32.13
CA SER A 2 -31.22 14.22 -32.39
C SER A 2 -32.07 15.36 -31.81
N LYS A 3 -31.48 16.31 -31.08
CA LYS A 3 -32.18 17.49 -30.59
C LYS A 3 -31.95 18.65 -31.59
N SER A 4 -32.97 18.91 -32.40
CA SER A 4 -33.07 20.12 -33.19
C SER A 4 -33.13 21.38 -32.30
N GLY A 5 -32.18 22.31 -32.45
CA GLY A 5 -32.35 23.75 -32.22
C GLY A 5 -33.02 24.27 -30.94
N GLY A 6 -32.76 23.66 -29.77
CA GLY A 6 -33.27 24.14 -28.47
C GLY A 6 -32.37 25.17 -27.78
N LEU A 7 -32.90 25.88 -26.78
CA LEU A 7 -32.10 26.73 -25.88
C LEU A 7 -31.04 25.87 -25.14
N PRO A 8 -29.81 26.39 -24.90
CA PRO A 8 -28.82 25.71 -24.08
C PRO A 8 -29.37 25.43 -22.69
N SER A 9 -29.05 24.27 -22.14
CA SER A 9 -29.53 23.83 -20.84
C SER A 9 -28.68 24.39 -19.70
N LEU A 10 -29.35 24.92 -18.67
CA LEU A 10 -28.72 25.51 -17.48
C LEU A 10 -29.10 24.71 -16.24
N PHE A 11 -28.14 24.07 -15.60
CA PHE A 11 -28.33 23.43 -14.31
C PHE A 11 -28.20 24.44 -13.16
N ILE A 12 -29.07 24.36 -12.16
CA ILE A 12 -28.93 25.14 -10.92
C ILE A 12 -28.86 24.17 -9.74
N GLY A 13 -27.68 24.10 -9.11
CA GLY A 13 -27.43 23.36 -7.88
C GLY A 13 -27.59 24.26 -6.65
N SER A 14 -28.31 23.81 -5.64
CA SER A 14 -28.54 24.57 -4.40
C SER A 14 -28.91 23.62 -3.26
N SER A 15 -28.94 24.15 -2.03
CA SER A 15 -29.62 23.49 -0.91
C SER A 15 -31.15 23.48 -1.09
N THR A 16 -31.85 22.65 -0.31
CA THR A 16 -33.31 22.65 -0.22
C THR A 16 -33.81 23.96 0.39
N GLU A 17 -33.10 24.46 1.40
CA GLU A 17 -33.37 25.70 2.11
C GLU A 17 -33.34 26.91 1.15
N SER A 18 -32.40 26.94 0.20
CA SER A 18 -32.33 27.94 -0.88
C SER A 18 -33.53 27.90 -1.83
N VAL A 19 -34.13 26.72 -2.04
CA VAL A 19 -35.36 26.56 -2.83
C VAL A 19 -36.55 27.11 -2.06
N GLU A 20 -36.67 26.76 -0.77
CA GLU A 20 -37.78 27.18 0.11
C GLU A 20 -37.88 28.70 0.26
N ILE A 21 -36.74 29.39 0.35
CA ILE A 21 -36.68 30.86 0.48
C ILE A 21 -36.71 31.59 -0.88
N GLY A 22 -36.87 30.88 -1.99
CA GLY A 22 -37.13 31.47 -3.31
C GLY A 22 -35.90 31.95 -4.08
N ILE A 23 -34.66 31.68 -3.62
CA ILE A 23 -33.43 32.08 -4.32
C ILE A 23 -33.37 31.47 -5.71
N VAL A 24 -33.63 30.16 -5.81
CA VAL A 24 -33.55 29.42 -7.08
C VAL A 24 -34.55 29.94 -8.12
N GLU A 25 -35.78 30.26 -7.71
CA GLU A 25 -36.81 30.77 -8.61
C GLU A 25 -36.48 32.19 -9.10
N HIS A 26 -36.02 33.07 -8.20
CA HIS A 26 -35.62 34.42 -8.55
C HIS A 26 -34.36 34.46 -9.42
N LEU A 27 -33.43 33.54 -9.21
CA LEU A 27 -32.25 33.35 -10.05
C LEU A 27 -32.60 32.79 -11.43
N ALA A 28 -33.52 31.83 -11.51
CA ALA A 28 -33.90 31.20 -12.77
C ALA A 28 -34.63 32.15 -13.72
N ALA A 29 -35.45 33.06 -13.19
CA ALA A 29 -36.35 33.90 -14.00
C ALA A 29 -35.63 34.71 -15.10
N PRO A 30 -34.50 35.42 -14.86
CA PRO A 30 -33.76 36.13 -15.90
C PRO A 30 -33.14 35.22 -16.98
N PHE A 31 -32.88 33.96 -16.68
CA PHE A 31 -32.22 33.02 -17.61
C PHE A 31 -33.20 32.26 -18.51
N ARG A 32 -34.49 32.15 -18.16
CA ARG A 32 -35.49 31.36 -18.90
C ARG A 32 -35.71 31.81 -20.35
N GLU A 33 -35.41 33.06 -20.69
CA GLU A 33 -35.50 33.54 -22.07
C GLU A 33 -34.38 33.00 -22.98
N ARG A 34 -33.25 32.58 -22.39
CA ARG A 34 -32.02 32.20 -23.10
C ARG A 34 -31.52 30.80 -22.79
N PHE A 35 -32.02 30.17 -21.73
CA PHE A 35 -31.65 28.85 -21.29
C PHE A 35 -32.88 27.98 -21.03
N ASP A 36 -32.75 26.68 -21.29
CA ASP A 36 -33.61 25.65 -20.70
C ASP A 36 -33.15 25.42 -19.26
N VAL A 37 -33.69 26.21 -18.33
CA VAL A 37 -33.29 26.20 -16.93
C VAL A 37 -33.86 24.97 -16.21
N ARG A 38 -32.97 24.13 -15.67
CA ARG A 38 -33.27 22.90 -14.95
C ARG A 38 -32.70 22.95 -13.53
N PRO A 39 -33.49 23.43 -12.55
CA PRO A 39 -33.13 23.28 -11.15
C PRO A 39 -32.94 21.80 -10.78
N TRP A 40 -32.04 21.52 -9.85
CA TRP A 40 -31.76 20.15 -9.39
C TRP A 40 -33.03 19.40 -8.93
N THR A 41 -34.01 20.11 -8.37
CA THR A 41 -35.30 19.58 -7.91
C THR A 41 -36.18 18.98 -9.00
N MET A 42 -35.92 19.25 -10.29
CA MET A 42 -36.72 18.72 -11.40
C MET A 42 -36.29 17.31 -11.87
N GLY A 43 -35.22 16.73 -11.29
CA GLY A 43 -34.63 15.47 -11.76
C GLY A 43 -34.93 14.21 -10.94
N PHE A 44 -35.66 14.30 -9.82
CA PHE A 44 -35.87 13.15 -8.93
C PHE A 44 -37.11 12.34 -9.31
N SER A 45 -36.89 11.16 -9.90
CA SER A 45 -37.91 10.11 -9.99
C SER A 45 -37.82 9.18 -8.77
N PRO A 46 -38.95 8.74 -8.17
CA PRO A 46 -38.92 7.78 -7.07
C PRO A 46 -38.20 6.48 -7.48
N GLY A 47 -37.15 6.09 -6.73
CA GLY A 47 -36.41 4.84 -6.94
C GLY A 47 -34.96 4.96 -7.45
N ASN A 48 -34.49 6.16 -7.81
CA ASN A 48 -33.10 6.38 -8.24
C ASN A 48 -32.20 6.89 -7.09
N ASN A 49 -30.91 6.52 -7.13
CA ASN A 49 -29.88 7.07 -6.24
C ASN A 49 -29.72 8.58 -6.48
N THR A 50 -29.86 9.40 -5.44
CA THR A 50 -29.76 10.87 -5.48
C THR A 50 -28.51 11.36 -6.19
N LEU A 51 -27.35 10.73 -5.95
CA LEU A 51 -26.09 11.12 -6.57
C LEU A 51 -26.07 10.81 -8.08
N GLN A 52 -26.65 9.67 -8.50
CA GLN A 52 -26.70 9.30 -9.91
C GLN A 52 -27.59 10.27 -10.70
N SER A 53 -28.73 10.68 -10.14
CA SER A 53 -29.62 11.66 -10.76
C SER A 53 -28.94 13.02 -10.96
N ILE A 54 -28.12 13.45 -9.99
CA ILE A 54 -27.32 14.68 -10.08
C ILE A 54 -26.24 14.55 -11.16
N LEU A 55 -25.53 13.42 -11.21
CA LEU A 55 -24.52 13.14 -12.23
C LEU A 55 -25.13 13.20 -13.64
N ASP A 56 -26.29 12.59 -13.82
CA ASP A 56 -27.00 12.58 -15.10
C ASP A 56 -27.52 13.98 -15.47
N ALA A 57 -28.02 14.73 -14.49
CA ALA A 57 -28.51 16.10 -14.70
C ALA A 57 -27.40 17.08 -15.09
N ILE A 58 -26.25 17.02 -14.41
CA ILE A 58 -25.07 17.84 -14.73
C ILE A 58 -24.49 17.42 -16.09
N ALA A 59 -24.41 16.12 -16.38
CA ALA A 59 -23.92 15.64 -17.68
C ALA A 59 -24.82 16.08 -18.85
N ALA A 60 -26.11 16.25 -18.60
CA ALA A 60 -27.09 16.71 -19.58
C ALA A 60 -27.26 18.24 -19.66
N ALA A 61 -26.43 19.00 -18.92
CA ALA A 61 -26.43 20.46 -18.89
C ALA A 61 -25.32 21.05 -19.76
N ASP A 62 -25.53 22.25 -20.31
CA ASP A 62 -24.53 23.00 -21.06
C ASP A 62 -23.78 24.01 -20.18
N PHE A 63 -24.46 24.53 -19.16
CA PHE A 63 -23.95 25.46 -18.14
C PHE A 63 -24.46 25.06 -16.75
N ALA A 64 -23.75 25.48 -15.69
CA ALA A 64 -24.21 25.30 -14.32
C ALA A 64 -23.98 26.53 -13.44
N ILE A 65 -24.94 26.81 -12.57
CA ILE A 65 -24.80 27.76 -11.46
C ILE A 65 -24.96 27.01 -10.14
N PHE A 66 -24.03 27.21 -9.21
CA PHE A 66 -24.09 26.65 -7.86
C PHE A 66 -24.32 27.76 -6.85
N VAL A 67 -25.37 27.63 -6.03
CA VAL A 67 -25.79 28.64 -5.06
C VAL A 67 -25.16 28.37 -3.71
N PHE A 68 -24.23 29.25 -3.31
CA PHE A 68 -23.56 29.22 -2.02
C PHE A 68 -24.30 30.12 -1.03
N ALA A 69 -25.42 29.64 -0.52
CA ALA A 69 -26.20 30.31 0.53
C ALA A 69 -25.67 29.97 1.94
N ALA A 70 -25.98 30.82 2.91
CA ALA A 70 -25.54 30.73 4.30
C ALA A 70 -26.34 29.71 5.12
N ASP A 71 -26.38 28.46 4.64
CA ASP A 71 -27.27 27.41 5.16
C ASP A 71 -26.69 26.68 6.39
N ASP A 72 -25.37 26.57 6.50
CA ASP A 72 -24.70 25.84 7.59
C ASP A 72 -23.70 26.75 8.34
N ILE A 73 -23.36 26.36 9.58
CA ILE A 73 -22.33 27.02 10.40
C ILE A 73 -21.16 26.06 10.57
N ARG A 74 -19.96 26.51 10.24
CA ARG A 74 -18.73 25.78 10.49
C ARG A 74 -18.01 26.38 11.69
N GLU A 75 -17.74 25.54 12.68
CA GLU A 75 -16.83 25.86 13.78
C GLU A 75 -15.44 25.33 13.45
N MET A 76 -14.47 26.22 13.29
CA MET A 76 -13.07 25.84 13.08
C MET A 76 -12.19 26.67 14.02
N ARG A 77 -11.60 26.01 15.01
CA ARG A 77 -10.86 26.66 16.11
C ARG A 77 -11.77 27.66 16.85
N GLU A 78 -11.41 28.95 16.89
CA GLU A 78 -12.18 30.02 17.55
C GLU A 78 -13.07 30.81 16.57
N SER A 79 -13.15 30.44 15.27
CA SER A 79 -14.04 31.10 14.31
C SER A 79 -15.35 30.33 14.10
N ARG A 80 -16.45 31.08 14.04
CA ARG A 80 -17.79 30.62 13.64
C ARG A 80 -18.15 31.31 12.34
N ASP A 81 -18.00 30.59 11.24
CA ASP A 81 -18.25 31.11 9.90
C ASP A 81 -19.52 30.50 9.31
N ARG A 82 -20.29 31.30 8.56
CA ARG A 82 -21.40 30.77 7.76
C ARG A 82 -20.81 30.16 6.49
N VAL A 83 -21.25 28.95 6.14
CA VAL A 83 -20.76 28.18 5.00
C VAL A 83 -21.92 27.69 4.16
N THR A 84 -21.65 27.41 2.89
CA THR A 84 -22.59 26.65 2.07
C THR A 84 -22.59 25.18 2.48
N ARG A 85 -23.67 24.49 2.15
CA ARG A 85 -23.84 23.06 2.45
C ARG A 85 -22.83 22.22 1.68
N ASP A 86 -22.23 21.24 2.36
CA ASP A 86 -21.15 20.41 1.80
C ASP A 86 -21.53 19.72 0.47
N ASN A 87 -22.79 19.32 0.32
CA ASN A 87 -23.30 18.70 -0.91
C ASN A 87 -23.18 19.64 -2.12
N VAL A 88 -23.41 20.94 -1.95
CA VAL A 88 -23.32 21.92 -3.04
C VAL A 88 -21.86 22.11 -3.48
N ILE A 89 -20.90 21.96 -2.55
CA ILE A 89 -19.45 21.96 -2.86
C ILE A 89 -19.07 20.71 -3.67
N LEU A 90 -19.59 19.53 -3.28
CA LEU A 90 -19.39 18.29 -4.04
C LEU A 90 -19.95 18.42 -5.47
N GLU A 91 -21.18 18.94 -5.59
CA GLU A 91 -21.84 19.18 -6.87
C GLU A 91 -21.09 20.20 -7.73
N LEU A 92 -20.53 21.26 -7.14
CA LEU A 92 -19.65 22.20 -7.83
C LEU A 92 -18.43 21.48 -8.42
N GLY A 93 -17.77 20.62 -7.64
CA GLY A 93 -16.63 19.82 -8.11
C GLY A 93 -17.00 18.92 -9.29
N ILE A 94 -18.17 18.27 -9.24
CA ILE A 94 -18.72 17.47 -10.35
C ILE A 94 -19.01 18.37 -11.56
N GLY A 95 -19.61 19.54 -11.34
CA GLY A 95 -19.91 20.53 -12.37
C GLY A 95 -18.66 21.02 -13.08
N ILE A 96 -17.62 21.41 -12.36
CA ILE A 96 -16.33 21.83 -12.92
C ILE A 96 -15.69 20.68 -13.71
N ALA A 97 -15.71 19.46 -13.17
CA ALA A 97 -15.14 18.30 -13.83
C ALA A 97 -15.86 17.93 -15.14
N LYS A 98 -17.20 18.11 -15.20
CA LYS A 98 -18.02 17.74 -16.37
C LYS A 98 -18.17 18.86 -17.39
N LEU A 99 -18.32 20.10 -16.94
CA LEU A 99 -18.61 21.24 -17.79
C LEU A 99 -17.37 22.10 -18.08
N GLY A 100 -16.30 21.94 -17.32
CA GLY A 100 -15.16 22.86 -17.35
C GLY A 100 -15.48 24.18 -16.65
N ILE A 101 -14.44 24.83 -16.15
CA ILE A 101 -14.57 26.00 -15.27
C ILE A 101 -15.23 27.21 -15.94
N ASP A 102 -15.05 27.39 -17.25
CA ASP A 102 -15.58 28.54 -17.99
C ASP A 102 -17.12 28.54 -18.16
N ARG A 103 -17.77 27.38 -17.92
CA ARG A 103 -19.23 27.18 -18.05
C ARG A 103 -19.92 26.99 -16.70
N VAL A 104 -19.19 27.22 -15.61
CA VAL A 104 -19.67 27.08 -14.23
C VAL A 104 -19.53 28.41 -13.51
N ALA A 105 -20.61 28.84 -12.86
CA ALA A 105 -20.61 30.05 -12.03
C ALA A 105 -20.97 29.70 -10.58
N VAL A 106 -20.32 30.39 -9.64
CA VAL A 106 -20.66 30.31 -8.23
C VAL A 106 -21.40 31.58 -7.86
N LEU A 107 -22.62 31.42 -7.35
CA LEU A 107 -23.44 32.51 -6.87
C LEU A 107 -23.43 32.49 -5.34
N ARG A 108 -22.76 33.44 -4.72
CA ARG A 108 -22.46 33.41 -3.29
C ARG A 108 -23.19 34.47 -2.49
N GLU A 109 -23.76 34.09 -1.37
CA GLU A 109 -24.35 35.03 -0.42
C GLU A 109 -23.26 35.78 0.35
N ASP A 110 -23.47 37.08 0.56
CA ASP A 110 -22.57 37.92 1.37
C ASP A 110 -22.34 37.32 2.77
N GLY A 111 -21.07 37.22 3.17
CA GLY A 111 -20.69 36.65 4.47
C GLY A 111 -20.57 35.11 4.51
N VAL A 112 -20.79 34.42 3.39
CA VAL A 112 -20.47 32.99 3.26
C VAL A 112 -18.99 32.78 2.94
N ALA A 113 -18.32 31.95 3.73
CA ALA A 113 -16.92 31.57 3.53
C ALA A 113 -16.78 30.52 2.40
N VAL A 114 -15.73 30.65 1.59
CA VAL A 114 -15.41 29.76 0.46
C VAL A 114 -13.99 29.24 0.59
N PRO A 115 -13.71 27.98 0.20
CA PRO A 115 -12.34 27.50 0.03
C PRO A 115 -11.48 28.48 -0.79
N THR A 116 -10.26 28.76 -0.31
CA THR A 116 -9.33 29.70 -0.96
C THR A 116 -8.97 29.31 -2.39
N ASP A 117 -8.97 28.01 -2.70
CA ASP A 117 -8.69 27.48 -4.04
C ASP A 117 -9.80 27.79 -5.06
N LEU A 118 -11.00 28.17 -4.60
CA LEU A 118 -12.12 28.61 -5.45
C LEU A 118 -12.18 30.14 -5.60
N ALA A 119 -11.32 30.89 -4.90
CA ALA A 119 -11.25 32.34 -5.01
C ALA A 119 -10.69 32.76 -6.37
N GLY A 120 -11.51 33.39 -7.21
CA GLY A 120 -11.13 33.85 -8.55
C GLY A 120 -11.76 33.08 -9.72
N THR A 121 -12.53 32.02 -9.45
CA THR A 121 -13.57 31.55 -10.39
C THR A 121 -14.70 32.60 -10.40
N VAL A 122 -15.62 32.63 -11.38
CA VAL A 122 -16.71 33.63 -11.46
C VAL A 122 -17.62 33.52 -10.20
N ASP A 123 -17.17 34.17 -9.13
CA ASP A 123 -17.77 34.33 -7.81
C ASP A 123 -18.59 35.61 -7.86
N VAL A 124 -19.89 35.44 -8.13
CA VAL A 124 -20.81 36.55 -8.18
C VAL A 124 -21.55 36.60 -6.85
N GLN A 125 -21.42 37.72 -6.16
CA GLN A 125 -22.05 37.93 -4.87
C GLN A 125 -23.51 38.37 -5.03
N PHE A 126 -24.36 37.89 -4.13
CA PHE A 126 -25.71 38.40 -3.89
C PHE A 126 -25.94 38.66 -2.41
N THR A 127 -26.87 39.57 -2.10
CA THR A 127 -27.20 39.97 -0.74
C THR A 127 -28.66 39.70 -0.43
N HIS A 128 -28.91 39.17 0.77
CA HIS A 128 -30.25 38.98 1.31
C HIS A 128 -30.60 40.07 2.36
N GLY A 129 -29.63 40.90 2.74
CA GLY A 129 -29.77 41.86 3.84
C GLY A 129 -29.94 41.19 5.21
N ILE A 130 -29.74 41.95 6.30
CA ILE A 130 -29.83 41.43 7.67
C ILE A 130 -31.27 40.97 8.00
N ASP A 131 -32.28 41.62 7.42
CA ASP A 131 -33.71 41.36 7.67
C ASP A 131 -34.37 40.41 6.65
N ARG A 132 -33.60 39.80 5.74
CA ARG A 132 -34.12 38.94 4.66
C ARG A 132 -35.20 39.62 3.82
N ASP A 133 -34.94 40.86 3.38
CA ASP A 133 -35.89 41.63 2.57
C ASP A 133 -36.03 41.01 1.16
N PRO A 134 -37.23 40.52 0.79
CA PRO A 134 -37.46 39.90 -0.53
C PRO A 134 -37.20 40.84 -1.71
N ALA A 135 -37.38 42.15 -1.54
CA ALA A 135 -37.13 43.13 -2.61
C ALA A 135 -35.62 43.31 -2.87
N LEU A 136 -34.82 43.35 -1.80
CA LEU A 136 -33.36 43.40 -1.89
C LEU A 136 -32.79 42.12 -2.49
N LEU A 137 -33.27 40.95 -2.04
CA LEU A 137 -32.86 39.65 -2.59
C LEU A 137 -33.11 39.60 -4.10
N LYS A 138 -34.33 39.95 -4.53
CA LYS A 138 -34.70 39.93 -5.95
C LYS A 138 -33.87 40.91 -6.79
N GLY A 139 -33.60 42.10 -6.28
CA GLY A 139 -32.76 43.09 -6.95
C GLY A 139 -31.31 42.63 -7.10
N SER A 140 -30.75 42.05 -6.04
CA SER A 140 -29.37 41.56 -6.01
C SER A 140 -29.16 40.34 -6.92
N LEU A 141 -30.09 39.38 -6.89
CA LEU A 141 -30.05 38.21 -7.79
C LEU A 141 -30.14 38.62 -9.26
N ARG A 142 -30.96 39.62 -9.60
CA ARG A 142 -31.02 40.15 -10.97
C ARG A 142 -29.67 40.71 -11.42
N GLN A 143 -29.02 41.53 -10.59
CA GLN A 143 -27.70 42.08 -10.90
C GLN A 143 -26.63 40.98 -11.03
N ALA A 144 -26.71 39.94 -10.20
CA ALA A 144 -25.83 38.80 -10.28
C ALA A 144 -26.04 38.01 -11.59
N SER A 145 -27.29 37.76 -11.99
CA SER A 145 -27.63 37.12 -13.27
C SER A 145 -27.07 37.90 -14.46
N GLU A 146 -27.18 39.24 -14.46
CA GLU A 146 -26.64 40.08 -15.53
C GLU A 146 -25.11 39.95 -15.67
N ARG A 147 -24.38 39.83 -14.55
CA ARG A 147 -22.92 39.63 -14.57
C ARG A 147 -22.53 38.27 -15.13
N ILE A 148 -23.22 37.21 -14.70
CA ILE A 148 -22.99 35.84 -15.20
C ILE A 148 -23.28 35.78 -16.71
N ASP A 149 -24.38 36.40 -17.13
CA ASP A 149 -24.79 36.45 -18.53
C ASP A 149 -23.78 37.19 -19.42
N VAL A 150 -23.24 38.32 -18.96
CA VAL A 150 -22.15 39.03 -19.67
C VAL A 150 -20.89 38.17 -19.77
N ALA A 151 -20.51 37.46 -18.70
CA ALA A 151 -19.34 36.58 -18.71
C ALA A 151 -19.49 35.40 -19.69
N TRP A 152 -20.71 34.90 -19.89
CA TRP A 152 -21.01 33.77 -20.77
C TRP A 152 -21.39 34.15 -22.21
N ALA A 153 -21.55 35.44 -22.52
CA ALA A 153 -21.98 35.91 -23.85
C ALA A 153 -21.08 35.39 -25.00
N SER A 154 -19.75 35.31 -24.80
CA SER A 154 -18.81 34.80 -25.80
C SER A 154 -18.86 33.27 -25.96
N HIS A 155 -19.19 32.55 -24.89
CA HIS A 155 -19.38 31.10 -24.89
C HIS A 155 -20.68 30.71 -25.61
N TYR A 156 -21.72 31.53 -25.44
CA TYR A 156 -23.01 31.39 -26.13
C TYR A 156 -22.89 31.48 -27.66
N GLU A 157 -22.19 32.50 -28.18
CA GLU A 157 -21.99 32.64 -29.63
C GLU A 157 -21.26 31.43 -30.24
N ARG A 158 -20.35 30.82 -29.48
CA ARG A 158 -19.57 29.66 -29.90
C ARG A 158 -20.44 28.41 -29.99
N LEU A 159 -21.26 28.14 -28.97
CA LEU A 159 -22.18 26.99 -28.95
C LEU A 159 -23.25 27.07 -30.05
N ARG A 160 -23.78 28.28 -30.32
CA ARG A 160 -24.81 28.49 -31.35
C ARG A 160 -24.31 28.24 -32.79
N ARG A 161 -23.01 28.48 -33.05
CA ARG A 161 -22.39 28.26 -34.37
C ARG A 161 -22.13 26.79 -34.70
N LEU A 162 -22.08 25.93 -33.68
CA LEU A 162 -21.60 24.55 -33.80
C LEU A 162 -22.70 23.49 -34.01
N GLY A 163 -23.99 23.84 -33.87
CA GLY A 163 -25.09 22.86 -33.99
C GLY A 163 -25.12 21.84 -32.84
N ASP A 164 -26.04 20.85 -32.92
CA ASP A 164 -26.30 19.82 -31.90
C ASP A 164 -25.08 18.89 -31.71
N ILE A 165 -24.10 19.35 -30.92
CA ILE A 165 -22.93 18.60 -30.51
C ILE A 165 -23.13 18.20 -29.05
N ARG A 166 -23.08 16.88 -28.81
CA ARG A 166 -23.11 16.33 -27.45
C ARG A 166 -21.90 16.81 -26.66
N ASN A 167 -22.17 17.24 -25.43
CA ASN A 167 -21.22 17.76 -24.46
C ASN A 167 -20.04 16.80 -24.26
N ASP A 168 -18.87 17.19 -24.76
CA ASP A 168 -17.63 16.41 -24.72
C ASP A 168 -16.54 17.30 -24.10
N TYR A 169 -16.34 17.19 -22.79
CA TYR A 169 -15.40 18.06 -22.05
C TYR A 169 -14.37 17.23 -21.28
N PRO A 170 -13.07 17.63 -21.31
CA PRO A 170 -12.68 19.03 -21.11
C PRO A 170 -11.79 19.68 -22.18
N PHE A 171 -11.46 19.03 -23.30
CA PHE A 171 -10.69 19.68 -24.39
C PHE A 171 -11.38 19.65 -25.77
N GLY A 172 -12.52 18.96 -25.88
CA GLY A 172 -13.07 18.48 -27.16
C GLY A 172 -12.08 17.59 -27.89
N ILE A 173 -12.52 16.52 -28.57
CA ILE A 173 -11.62 15.82 -29.50
C ILE A 173 -11.04 16.85 -30.46
N ASP A 174 -11.85 17.76 -30.99
CA ASP A 174 -11.42 18.77 -31.96
C ASP A 174 -10.50 19.84 -31.37
N GLY A 175 -10.74 20.35 -30.14
CA GLY A 175 -9.85 21.34 -29.53
C GLY A 175 -8.52 20.72 -29.03
N ALA A 176 -8.52 19.44 -28.65
CA ALA A 176 -7.30 18.69 -28.44
C ALA A 176 -6.60 18.38 -29.77
N LEU A 177 -7.34 18.04 -30.83
CA LEU A 177 -6.83 17.76 -32.16
C LEU A 177 -6.19 19.01 -32.76
N GLU A 178 -6.83 20.17 -32.68
CA GLU A 178 -6.31 21.44 -33.20
C GLU A 178 -5.02 21.85 -32.49
N ARG A 179 -4.95 21.70 -31.16
CA ARG A 179 -3.70 21.93 -30.41
C ARG A 179 -2.62 20.94 -30.80
N LEU A 180 -2.95 19.64 -30.85
CA LEU A 180 -2.01 18.59 -31.27
C LEU A 180 -1.54 18.79 -32.72
N ILE A 181 -2.40 19.23 -33.64
CA ILE A 181 -2.07 19.56 -35.03
C ILE A 181 -1.19 20.81 -35.08
N MET A 182 -1.51 21.87 -34.32
CA MET A 182 -0.70 23.09 -34.27
C MET A 182 0.68 22.85 -33.64
N ASP A 183 0.75 22.04 -32.59
CA ASP A 183 1.98 21.63 -31.92
C ASP A 183 2.79 20.69 -32.83
N ALA A 184 2.13 19.76 -33.53
CA ALA A 184 2.77 18.91 -34.53
C ALA A 184 3.29 19.70 -35.73
N ASP A 185 2.54 20.68 -36.24
CA ASP A 185 2.97 21.57 -37.33
C ASP A 185 4.06 22.55 -36.87
N GLY A 186 4.00 23.01 -35.62
CA GLY A 186 5.03 23.84 -35.01
C GLY A 186 6.33 23.07 -34.81
N LEU A 187 6.22 21.82 -34.32
CA LEU A 187 7.32 20.90 -34.17
C LEU A 187 7.87 20.47 -35.53
N GLN A 188 7.03 20.10 -36.50
CA GLN A 188 7.45 19.79 -37.87
C GLN A 188 8.13 20.97 -38.53
N ARG A 189 7.62 22.20 -38.39
CA ARG A 189 8.28 23.38 -38.93
C ARG A 189 9.64 23.62 -38.28
N ARG A 190 9.74 23.53 -36.94
CA ARG A 190 11.02 23.64 -36.22
C ARG A 190 12.01 22.53 -36.61
N LEU A 191 11.52 21.30 -36.77
CA LEU A 191 12.23 20.15 -37.31
C LEU A 191 12.37 20.18 -38.85
N ALA A 192 11.88 21.17 -39.57
CA ALA A 192 12.12 21.29 -41.01
C ALA A 192 13.11 22.43 -41.27
N THR A 193 13.11 23.47 -40.44
CA THR A 193 13.88 24.70 -40.65
C THR A 193 15.14 24.82 -39.82
N ALA A 194 15.33 24.02 -38.75
CA ALA A 194 16.55 24.09 -37.95
C ALA A 194 17.77 23.56 -38.74
N PRO A 195 18.84 24.35 -38.96
CA PRO A 195 20.05 23.89 -39.63
C PRO A 195 20.74 22.75 -38.84
N PRO A 196 21.48 21.85 -39.52
CA PRO A 196 22.26 20.80 -38.85
C PRO A 196 23.26 21.41 -37.86
N GLY A 197 23.27 20.90 -36.62
CA GLY A 197 24.25 21.30 -35.59
C GLY A 197 23.83 22.44 -34.66
N GLU A 198 22.56 22.86 -34.68
CA GLU A 198 22.00 23.79 -33.68
C GLU A 198 21.42 23.02 -32.48
N ARG A 199 21.48 23.59 -31.26
CA ARG A 199 20.80 23.00 -30.10
C ARG A 199 19.30 23.09 -30.29
N VAL A 200 18.59 22.00 -30.05
CA VAL A 200 17.13 21.96 -30.12
C VAL A 200 16.58 21.60 -28.75
N ALA A 201 15.75 22.45 -28.16
CA ALA A 201 15.12 22.15 -26.88
C ALA A 201 14.30 20.83 -26.95
N PRO A 202 14.27 20.03 -25.86
CA PRO A 202 13.48 18.81 -25.82
C PRO A 202 11.99 19.10 -26.01
N VAL A 203 11.25 18.13 -26.54
CA VAL A 203 9.77 18.22 -26.60
C VAL A 203 9.21 17.80 -25.27
N VAL A 204 8.38 18.65 -24.67
CA VAL A 204 7.79 18.42 -23.35
C VAL A 204 6.31 18.14 -23.49
N PHE A 205 5.85 17.06 -22.87
CA PHE A 205 4.44 16.73 -22.69
C PHE A 205 4.10 16.76 -21.21
N GLU A 206 2.98 17.37 -20.85
CA GLU A 206 2.53 17.50 -19.45
C GLU A 206 1.22 16.74 -19.18
N ARG A 207 0.48 16.37 -20.23
CA ARG A 207 -0.72 15.55 -20.09
C ARG A 207 -0.36 14.08 -20.24
N GLU A 208 -0.87 13.27 -19.32
CA GLU A 208 -0.63 11.82 -19.26
C GLU A 208 -0.97 11.11 -20.59
N VAL A 209 -2.08 11.46 -21.24
CA VAL A 209 -2.50 10.88 -22.52
C VAL A 209 -1.50 11.17 -23.64
N ASP A 210 -0.94 12.38 -23.67
CA ASP A 210 0.06 12.76 -24.68
C ASP A 210 1.37 12.03 -24.44
N CYS A 211 1.77 11.88 -23.17
CA CYS A 211 2.96 11.12 -22.79
C CYS A 211 2.85 9.65 -23.23
N VAL A 212 1.71 9.01 -22.96
CA VAL A 212 1.44 7.62 -23.38
C VAL A 212 1.40 7.50 -24.90
N THR A 213 0.78 8.45 -25.59
CA THR A 213 0.73 8.48 -27.06
C THR A 213 2.13 8.61 -27.65
N ALA A 214 2.94 9.53 -27.13
CA ALA A 214 4.32 9.73 -27.56
C ALA A 214 5.20 8.51 -27.28
N TYR A 215 5.03 7.83 -26.14
CA TYR A 215 5.69 6.57 -25.81
C TYR A 215 5.33 5.48 -26.83
N CYS A 216 4.04 5.25 -27.06
CA CYS A 216 3.54 4.27 -28.03
C CYS A 216 4.04 4.55 -29.45
N ASP A 217 4.14 5.82 -29.86
CA ASP A 217 4.70 6.19 -31.16
C ASP A 217 6.20 5.91 -31.26
N GLY A 218 6.97 6.20 -30.21
CA GLY A 218 8.39 5.87 -30.12
C GLY A 218 8.61 4.38 -30.33
N LEU A 219 7.82 3.54 -29.64
CA LEU A 219 7.88 2.08 -29.77
C LEU A 219 7.61 1.58 -31.19
N ARG A 220 6.76 2.26 -31.98
CA ARG A 220 6.48 1.85 -33.38
C ARG A 220 7.69 1.97 -34.30
N ARG A 221 8.61 2.88 -33.97
CA ARG A 221 9.78 3.23 -34.77
C ARG A 221 11.05 2.49 -34.34
N VAL A 222 10.99 1.69 -33.27
CA VAL A 222 12.12 0.88 -32.83
C VAL A 222 12.39 -0.22 -33.85
N GLU A 223 13.65 -0.33 -34.27
CA GLU A 223 14.15 -1.33 -35.20
C GLU A 223 15.13 -2.31 -34.56
N SER A 224 15.82 -1.93 -33.48
CA SER A 224 16.87 -2.78 -32.89
C SER A 224 16.94 -2.78 -31.36
N ARG A 225 16.93 -1.61 -30.70
CA ARG A 225 17.23 -1.43 -29.28
C ARG A 225 16.10 -0.65 -28.60
N PHE A 226 15.57 -1.23 -27.54
CA PHE A 226 14.66 -0.55 -26.63
C PHE A 226 15.00 -0.86 -25.19
N TRP A 227 15.58 0.09 -24.47
CA TRP A 227 15.97 -0.07 -23.07
C TRP A 227 15.21 0.90 -22.20
N THR A 228 14.64 0.45 -21.09
CA THR A 228 13.78 1.32 -20.27
C THR A 228 13.75 0.92 -18.81
N THR A 229 13.66 1.93 -17.93
CA THR A 229 13.35 1.74 -16.52
C THR A 229 11.86 1.98 -16.25
N SER A 230 11.32 1.37 -15.22
CA SER A 230 9.96 1.65 -14.72
C SER A 230 9.90 1.41 -13.22
N PHE A 231 9.22 2.25 -12.44
CA PHE A 231 9.01 1.91 -11.04
C PHE A 231 8.10 0.69 -10.92
N LEU A 232 8.41 -0.24 -10.00
CA LEU A 232 7.57 -1.41 -9.77
C LEU A 232 6.14 -1.01 -9.35
N SER A 233 6.03 0.07 -8.57
CA SER A 233 4.76 0.66 -8.14
C SER A 233 3.97 1.35 -9.25
N SER A 234 4.51 1.41 -10.47
CA SER A 234 3.91 2.17 -11.55
C SER A 234 2.52 1.64 -11.91
N GLY A 235 1.56 2.56 -11.98
CA GLY A 235 0.18 2.28 -12.38
C GLY A 235 0.07 1.68 -13.78
N PHE A 236 1.10 1.85 -14.63
CA PHE A 236 1.13 1.28 -15.99
C PHE A 236 1.10 -0.23 -16.01
N TRP A 237 1.85 -0.86 -15.10
CA TRP A 237 2.07 -2.30 -15.11
C TRP A 237 1.12 -3.04 -14.18
N THR A 238 0.54 -2.33 -13.21
CA THR A 238 -0.45 -2.87 -12.26
C THR A 238 -1.90 -2.70 -12.74
N GLY A 239 -2.15 -1.77 -13.68
CA GLY A 239 -3.47 -1.45 -14.24
C GLY A 239 -3.71 -1.99 -15.67
N SER A 240 -4.97 -2.06 -16.09
CA SER A 240 -5.40 -2.59 -17.40
C SER A 240 -5.23 -1.60 -18.56
N ARG A 241 -4.06 -0.96 -18.71
CA ARG A 241 -3.78 -0.11 -19.89
C ARG A 241 -3.33 -0.95 -21.07
N ALA A 242 -4.32 -1.55 -21.74
CA ALA A 242 -4.11 -2.43 -22.88
C ALA A 242 -3.25 -1.81 -23.98
N GLU A 243 -3.35 -0.51 -24.22
CA GLU A 243 -2.59 0.20 -25.26
C GLU A 243 -1.07 0.17 -25.05
N ILE A 244 -0.58 0.30 -23.82
CA ILE A 244 0.86 0.27 -23.49
C ILE A 244 1.40 -1.14 -23.66
N LEU A 245 0.70 -2.12 -23.10
CA LEU A 245 1.09 -3.52 -23.23
C LEU A 245 1.08 -3.95 -24.69
N THR A 246 0.04 -3.57 -25.44
CA THR A 246 -0.06 -3.84 -26.88
C THR A 246 1.09 -3.19 -27.65
N ALA A 247 1.42 -1.93 -27.38
CA ALA A 247 2.53 -1.26 -28.06
C ALA A 247 3.88 -1.93 -27.79
N ASN A 248 4.14 -2.35 -26.54
CA ASN A 248 5.35 -3.10 -26.19
C ASN A 248 5.37 -4.45 -26.90
N THR A 249 4.30 -5.24 -26.79
CA THR A 249 4.22 -6.58 -27.41
C THR A 249 4.35 -6.49 -28.92
N SER A 250 3.66 -5.55 -29.59
CA SER A 250 3.78 -5.34 -31.02
C SER A 250 5.18 -4.89 -31.44
N MET A 251 5.90 -4.13 -30.61
CA MET A 251 7.32 -3.82 -30.86
C MET A 251 8.17 -5.09 -30.74
N LEU A 252 8.01 -5.86 -29.67
CA LEU A 252 8.77 -7.10 -29.45
C LEU A 252 8.54 -8.13 -30.57
N GLU A 253 7.29 -8.28 -31.02
CA GLU A 253 6.93 -9.13 -32.16
C GLU A 253 7.65 -8.71 -33.45
N ARG A 254 7.80 -7.41 -33.70
CA ARG A 254 8.54 -6.89 -34.85
C ARG A 254 10.04 -7.10 -34.74
N LEU A 255 10.62 -6.94 -33.55
CA LEU A 255 12.05 -7.18 -33.31
C LEU A 255 12.43 -8.67 -33.43
N GLY A 256 11.46 -9.57 -33.25
CA GLY A 256 11.67 -11.02 -33.30
C GLY A 256 12.40 -11.56 -32.07
N ARG A 257 12.55 -12.89 -31.98
CA ARG A 257 13.20 -13.59 -30.86
C ARG A 257 14.73 -13.51 -30.85
N THR A 258 15.31 -12.44 -31.40
CA THR A 258 16.75 -12.23 -31.42
C THR A 258 17.21 -11.51 -30.15
N ASP A 259 18.04 -12.21 -29.40
CA ASP A 259 18.30 -12.16 -27.96
C ASP A 259 19.04 -10.91 -27.39
N ALA A 260 18.75 -9.67 -27.81
CA ALA A 260 19.47 -8.51 -27.21
C ALA A 260 18.81 -7.13 -27.23
N GLY A 261 17.76 -6.91 -28.04
CA GLY A 261 17.29 -5.56 -28.34
C GLY A 261 16.52 -4.89 -27.21
N ALA A 262 15.55 -5.60 -26.64
CA ALA A 262 14.59 -5.05 -25.69
C ALA A 262 14.89 -5.46 -24.25
N ARG A 263 15.08 -4.47 -23.37
CA ARG A 263 15.44 -4.64 -21.97
C ARG A 263 14.59 -3.72 -21.09
N ARG A 264 14.06 -4.26 -20.00
CA ARG A 264 13.31 -3.47 -19.02
C ARG A 264 13.83 -3.75 -17.61
N ILE A 265 14.10 -2.68 -16.86
CA ILE A 265 14.41 -2.75 -15.43
C ILE A 265 13.24 -2.16 -14.64
N PHE A 266 12.71 -2.92 -13.70
CA PHE A 266 11.78 -2.42 -12.69
C PHE A 266 12.55 -1.92 -11.47
N LEU A 267 12.38 -0.65 -11.13
CA LEU A 267 13.05 0.01 -10.02
C LEU A 267 12.27 -0.21 -8.71
N LEU A 268 12.98 -0.68 -7.69
CA LEU A 268 12.48 -0.78 -6.31
C LEU A 268 12.82 0.51 -5.54
N ARG A 269 12.03 0.80 -4.50
CA ARG A 269 12.24 1.96 -3.63
C ARG A 269 13.20 1.69 -2.47
N ALA A 270 13.52 0.43 -2.27
CA ALA A 270 14.37 -0.08 -1.22
C ALA A 270 15.06 -1.35 -1.73
N PRO A 271 16.10 -1.86 -1.04
CA PRO A 271 16.65 -3.18 -1.31
C PRO A 271 15.54 -4.25 -1.37
N VAL A 272 15.80 -5.33 -2.10
CA VAL A 272 14.80 -6.37 -2.40
C VAL A 272 14.12 -6.89 -1.13
N GLU A 273 14.89 -7.18 -0.09
CA GLU A 273 14.41 -7.71 1.18
C GLU A 273 13.49 -6.72 1.90
N GLU A 274 13.90 -5.45 1.98
CA GLU A 274 13.11 -4.38 2.62
C GLU A 274 11.83 -4.08 1.86
N GLN A 275 11.89 -4.06 0.51
CA GLN A 275 10.70 -3.87 -0.31
C GLN A 275 9.70 -5.01 -0.12
N ILE A 276 10.17 -6.27 -0.06
CA ILE A 276 9.29 -7.42 0.18
C ILE A 276 8.60 -7.28 1.54
N GLU A 277 9.33 -6.95 2.59
CA GLU A 277 8.76 -6.79 3.93
C GLU A 277 7.76 -5.63 3.99
N PHE A 278 8.04 -4.52 3.29
CA PHE A 278 7.10 -3.42 3.15
C PHE A 278 5.78 -3.87 2.52
N GLU A 279 5.81 -4.55 1.37
CA GLU A 279 4.61 -5.03 0.66
C GLU A 279 3.80 -6.01 1.53
N VAL A 280 4.50 -6.93 2.20
CA VAL A 280 3.91 -7.89 3.14
C VAL A 280 3.18 -7.18 4.28
N GLN A 281 3.82 -6.19 4.90
CA GLN A 281 3.23 -5.42 5.99
C GLN A 281 2.02 -4.61 5.54
N GLN A 282 2.05 -4.03 4.33
CA GLN A 282 0.90 -3.32 3.76
C GLN A 282 -0.31 -4.25 3.61
N GLN A 283 -0.13 -5.44 3.03
CA GLN A 283 -1.21 -6.41 2.91
C GLN A 283 -1.76 -6.82 4.28
N ARG A 284 -0.87 -7.09 5.24
CA ARG A 284 -1.26 -7.45 6.61
C ARG A 284 -2.10 -6.36 7.27
N ASN A 285 -1.69 -5.10 7.13
CA ASN A 285 -2.43 -3.96 7.70
C ASN A 285 -3.83 -3.83 7.09
N LEU A 286 -3.98 -4.03 5.78
CA LEU A 286 -5.29 -4.00 5.12
C LEU A 286 -6.22 -5.10 5.61
N VAL A 287 -5.68 -6.32 5.81
CA VAL A 287 -6.43 -7.45 6.36
C VAL A 287 -6.86 -7.17 7.81
N ARG A 288 -5.94 -6.67 8.64
CA ARG A 288 -6.20 -6.29 10.05
C ARG A 288 -7.26 -5.20 10.19
N ALA A 289 -7.21 -4.18 9.33
CA ALA A 289 -8.18 -3.10 9.32
C ALA A 289 -9.59 -3.55 8.86
N GLY A 290 -9.76 -4.80 8.43
CA GLY A 290 -11.02 -5.30 7.86
C GLY A 290 -11.31 -4.76 6.47
N CYS A 291 -10.33 -4.09 5.82
CA CYS A 291 -10.42 -3.52 4.49
C CYS A 291 -10.31 -4.62 3.41
N ARG A 292 -11.26 -5.56 3.41
CA ARG A 292 -11.25 -6.74 2.52
C ARG A 292 -11.19 -6.36 1.04
N GLU A 293 -11.82 -5.26 0.65
CA GLU A 293 -11.83 -4.81 -0.74
C GLU A 293 -10.46 -4.24 -1.15
N ASP A 294 -9.80 -3.50 -0.27
CA ASP A 294 -8.46 -2.97 -0.56
C ASP A 294 -7.39 -4.08 -0.55
N ALA A 295 -7.51 -5.07 0.35
CA ALA A 295 -6.68 -6.27 0.31
C ALA A 295 -6.85 -7.04 -1.01
N ARG A 296 -8.08 -7.23 -1.49
CA ARG A 296 -8.34 -7.83 -2.81
C ARG A 296 -7.77 -7.00 -3.97
N ARG A 297 -7.84 -5.67 -3.88
CA ARG A 297 -7.25 -4.78 -4.89
C ARG A 297 -5.72 -4.89 -4.89
N PHE A 298 -5.10 -5.01 -3.73
CA PHE A 298 -3.67 -5.27 -3.60
C PHE A 298 -3.28 -6.57 -4.33
N ASP A 299 -3.96 -7.68 -4.01
CA ASP A 299 -3.71 -8.97 -4.66
C ASP A 299 -3.94 -8.92 -6.17
N ALA A 300 -5.00 -8.25 -6.61
CA ALA A 300 -5.30 -8.09 -8.04
C ALA A 300 -4.21 -7.29 -8.76
N ARG A 301 -3.68 -6.21 -8.14
CA ARG A 301 -2.58 -5.42 -8.72
C ARG A 301 -1.31 -6.23 -8.85
N LEU A 302 -0.96 -7.03 -7.83
CA LEU A 302 0.20 -7.91 -7.88
C LEU A 302 0.02 -9.01 -8.94
N GLY A 303 -1.18 -9.58 -9.04
CA GLY A 303 -1.53 -10.56 -10.08
C GLY A 303 -1.42 -9.99 -11.50
N ASN A 304 -1.92 -8.78 -11.72
CA ASN A 304 -1.81 -8.07 -12.99
C ASN A 304 -0.36 -7.78 -13.36
N LEU A 305 0.42 -7.27 -12.40
CA LEU A 305 1.84 -6.98 -12.59
C LEU A 305 2.61 -8.21 -13.04
N GLU A 306 2.43 -9.34 -12.34
CA GLU A 306 3.07 -10.59 -12.71
C GLU A 306 2.64 -11.08 -14.10
N SER A 307 1.35 -11.04 -14.40
CA SER A 307 0.82 -11.43 -15.71
C SER A 307 1.43 -10.59 -16.85
N ASN A 308 1.53 -9.28 -16.64
CA ASN A 308 2.09 -8.35 -17.61
C ASN A 308 3.60 -8.58 -17.80
N ILE A 309 4.35 -8.78 -16.72
CA ILE A 309 5.79 -9.12 -16.79
C ILE A 309 6.01 -10.43 -17.54
N ARG A 310 5.23 -11.47 -17.24
CA ARG A 310 5.29 -12.75 -17.96
C ARG A 310 4.99 -12.59 -19.45
N SER A 311 4.04 -11.74 -19.81
CA SER A 311 3.69 -11.46 -21.20
C SER A 311 4.85 -10.79 -21.96
N LEU A 312 5.53 -9.82 -21.34
CA LEU A 312 6.72 -9.20 -21.92
C LEU A 312 7.86 -10.20 -22.13
N ILE A 313 8.12 -11.03 -21.13
CA ILE A 313 9.17 -12.07 -21.20
C ILE A 313 8.85 -13.07 -22.32
N ALA A 314 7.60 -13.53 -22.40
CA ALA A 314 7.16 -14.46 -23.45
C ALA A 314 7.28 -13.86 -24.86
N ALA A 315 7.11 -12.54 -24.99
CA ALA A 315 7.29 -11.80 -26.23
C ALA A 315 8.78 -11.52 -26.56
N GLY A 316 9.72 -11.81 -25.66
CA GLY A 316 11.17 -11.71 -25.92
C GLY A 316 11.88 -10.53 -25.25
N CYS A 317 11.26 -9.87 -24.26
CA CYS A 317 11.92 -8.83 -23.46
C CYS A 317 12.69 -9.44 -22.28
N ASP A 318 13.95 -9.04 -22.06
CA ASP A 318 14.65 -9.35 -20.79
C ASP A 318 14.16 -8.35 -19.73
N VAL A 319 13.49 -8.88 -18.69
CA VAL A 319 12.86 -8.09 -17.64
C VAL A 319 13.52 -8.39 -16.30
N ARG A 320 14.13 -7.36 -15.72
CA ARG A 320 14.86 -7.42 -14.47
C ARG A 320 14.32 -6.44 -13.44
N ILE A 321 14.77 -6.60 -12.20
CA ILE A 321 14.51 -5.72 -11.09
C ILE A 321 15.85 -5.25 -10.52
N ALA A 322 15.94 -3.97 -10.19
CA ALA A 322 17.08 -3.37 -9.50
C ALA A 322 16.58 -2.38 -8.45
N HIS A 323 17.38 -2.19 -7.40
CA HIS A 323 17.27 -1.05 -6.50
C HIS A 323 18.33 -0.04 -6.91
N ASP A 324 17.91 1.20 -7.18
CA ASP A 324 18.81 2.31 -7.46
C ASP A 324 19.15 2.98 -6.13
N GLY A 325 20.36 2.76 -5.62
CA GLY A 325 20.86 3.46 -4.44
C GLY A 325 21.73 4.61 -4.88
N ASP A 326 21.28 5.85 -4.64
CA ASP A 326 21.89 7.20 -4.62
C ASP A 326 23.19 7.55 -5.42
N GLU A 327 23.82 6.65 -6.16
CA GLU A 327 25.15 6.83 -6.75
C GLU A 327 25.17 6.76 -8.30
N LEU A 328 24.09 6.29 -8.94
CA LEU A 328 24.09 6.05 -10.40
C LEU A 328 23.71 7.27 -11.25
N HIS A 329 22.98 8.24 -10.69
CA HIS A 329 22.42 9.42 -11.38
C HIS A 329 23.45 10.50 -11.69
N SER A 330 24.55 10.56 -10.93
CA SER A 330 25.64 11.54 -11.08
C SER A 330 26.29 11.59 -12.48
N THR A 331 26.03 10.58 -13.31
CA THR A 331 26.54 10.48 -14.69
C THR A 331 25.61 11.04 -15.77
N LEU A 332 24.35 11.35 -15.44
CA LEU A 332 23.43 11.98 -16.38
C LEU A 332 23.74 13.48 -16.48
N PRO A 333 23.72 14.09 -17.67
CA PRO A 333 23.97 15.52 -17.81
C PRO A 333 22.91 16.33 -17.06
N ALA A 334 23.32 17.37 -16.33
CA ALA A 334 22.40 18.25 -15.59
C ALA A 334 21.36 18.96 -16.48
N SER A 335 21.60 19.03 -17.79
CA SER A 335 20.63 19.56 -18.76
C SER A 335 19.49 18.59 -19.10
N MET A 336 19.63 17.32 -18.72
CA MET A 336 18.56 16.33 -18.75
C MET A 336 17.82 16.46 -17.42
N ALA A 337 16.55 16.88 -17.44
CA ALA A 337 15.75 17.15 -16.23
C ALA A 337 15.32 15.86 -15.52
N PHE A 338 16.28 14.99 -15.22
CA PHE A 338 16.11 13.70 -14.58
C PHE A 338 16.05 13.88 -13.06
N ASP A 339 14.95 13.47 -12.45
CA ASP A 339 14.78 13.39 -11.00
C ASP A 339 15.06 11.94 -10.56
N GLU A 340 16.09 11.74 -9.76
CA GLU A 340 16.49 10.41 -9.26
C GLU A 340 15.38 9.66 -8.53
N LEU A 341 14.48 10.38 -7.86
CA LEU A 341 13.42 9.76 -7.07
C LEU A 341 12.11 9.57 -7.85
N ASP A 342 11.98 10.19 -9.03
CA ASP A 342 10.69 10.28 -9.75
C ASP A 342 10.76 9.99 -11.25
N SER A 343 11.95 9.98 -11.86
CA SER A 343 12.11 9.83 -13.30
C SER A 343 12.32 8.38 -13.74
N GLU A 344 11.66 8.04 -14.85
CA GLU A 344 11.91 6.81 -15.62
C GLU A 344 12.54 7.18 -16.96
N ILE A 345 13.41 6.33 -17.51
CA ILE A 345 14.07 6.60 -18.80
C ILE A 345 13.69 5.53 -19.83
N ALA A 346 13.58 5.93 -21.10
CA ALA A 346 13.45 4.99 -22.23
C ALA A 346 14.35 5.41 -23.40
N LEU A 347 15.12 4.46 -23.93
CA LEU A 347 16.08 4.64 -25.00
C LEU A 347 15.57 3.89 -26.24
N TYR A 348 15.42 4.59 -27.35
CA TYR A 348 14.88 4.05 -28.62
C TYR A 348 15.95 4.17 -29.70
N ASP A 349 16.56 3.04 -30.05
CA ASP A 349 17.69 2.95 -30.98
C ASP A 349 18.66 4.14 -30.77
N ASP A 350 19.20 4.68 -31.85
CA ASP A 350 20.07 5.86 -31.85
C ASP A 350 19.31 7.14 -32.21
N PHE A 351 17.96 7.17 -32.08
CA PHE A 351 17.16 8.32 -32.50
C PHE A 351 16.44 9.06 -31.39
N ARG A 352 16.19 8.45 -30.22
CA ARG A 352 15.39 9.08 -29.16
C ARG A 352 15.72 8.59 -27.74
N VAL A 353 15.65 9.50 -26.79
CA VAL A 353 15.69 9.25 -25.34
C VAL A 353 14.51 9.99 -24.69
N ASP A 354 13.73 9.28 -23.91
CA ASP A 354 12.60 9.80 -23.14
C ASP A 354 12.92 9.82 -21.67
N VAL A 355 12.56 10.91 -20.99
CA VAL A 355 12.59 11.04 -19.53
C VAL A 355 11.18 11.32 -19.04
N PHE A 356 10.59 10.34 -18.37
CA PHE A 356 9.27 10.45 -17.75
C PHE A 356 9.39 11.06 -16.35
N ARG A 357 8.32 11.71 -15.90
CA ARG A 357 8.12 12.16 -14.51
C ARG A 357 6.88 11.51 -13.92
N GLY A 358 6.84 11.39 -12.60
CA GLY A 358 5.74 10.84 -11.82
C GLY A 358 5.83 9.33 -11.56
N GLY A 359 7.00 8.74 -11.83
CA GLY A 359 7.27 7.33 -11.54
C GLY A 359 7.05 6.99 -10.06
N ARG A 360 7.43 7.90 -9.15
CA ARG A 360 7.31 7.71 -7.70
C ARG A 360 5.87 7.65 -7.22
N ILE A 361 4.98 8.40 -7.85
CA ILE A 361 3.57 8.44 -7.49
C ILE A 361 2.73 7.43 -8.30
N GLY A 362 3.40 6.67 -9.18
CA GLY A 362 2.77 5.64 -10.01
C GLY A 362 1.88 6.19 -11.11
N ARG A 363 2.11 7.44 -11.55
CA ARG A 363 1.34 8.13 -12.59
C ARG A 363 2.24 9.05 -13.40
N ILE A 364 2.19 9.01 -14.73
CA ILE A 364 2.97 9.94 -15.57
C ILE A 364 2.40 11.35 -15.41
N THR A 365 3.25 12.25 -14.96
CA THR A 365 2.97 13.69 -14.83
C THR A 365 3.67 14.53 -15.88
N GLY A 366 4.64 13.94 -16.60
CA GLY A 366 5.26 14.56 -17.75
C GLY A 366 6.22 13.65 -18.48
N LEU A 367 6.62 14.09 -19.67
CA LEU A 367 7.59 13.42 -20.52
C LEU A 367 8.43 14.46 -21.25
N GLU A 368 9.75 14.33 -21.19
CA GLU A 368 10.69 15.08 -22.01
C GLU A 368 11.34 14.16 -23.06
N VAL A 369 11.26 14.57 -24.32
CA VAL A 369 11.76 13.81 -25.46
C VAL A 369 12.97 14.50 -26.06
N TYR A 370 14.11 13.80 -26.02
CA TYR A 370 15.38 14.17 -26.63
C TYR A 370 15.55 13.33 -27.90
N PHE A 371 15.96 13.94 -29.02
CA PHE A 371 15.98 13.28 -30.34
C PHE A 371 17.23 13.61 -31.13
N ALA A 372 17.62 12.73 -32.04
CA ALA A 372 18.91 12.76 -32.74
C ALA A 372 19.24 14.00 -33.57
N ARG A 373 18.27 14.90 -33.77
CA ARG A 373 18.52 16.19 -34.43
C ARG A 373 19.20 17.20 -33.51
N ASP A 374 19.05 17.07 -32.20
CA ASP A 374 19.77 17.93 -31.25
C ASP A 374 21.26 17.63 -31.34
N ARG A 375 22.07 18.68 -31.50
CA ARG A 375 23.53 18.63 -31.45
C ARG A 375 24.07 17.87 -30.24
N ASP A 376 23.45 18.02 -29.08
CA ASP A 376 23.91 17.43 -27.82
C ASP A 376 23.36 16.00 -27.61
N PHE A 377 22.50 15.49 -28.51
CA PHE A 377 21.88 14.16 -28.39
C PHE A 377 22.86 12.98 -28.24
N PRO A 378 23.98 12.91 -28.97
CA PRO A 378 24.94 11.81 -28.77
C PRO A 378 25.46 11.73 -27.33
N ALA A 379 25.61 12.87 -26.65
CA ALA A 379 26.02 12.91 -25.25
C ALA A 379 24.89 12.45 -24.31
N TYR A 380 23.64 12.85 -24.58
CA TYR A 380 22.46 12.37 -23.86
C TYR A 380 22.30 10.86 -23.96
N LEU A 381 22.38 10.32 -25.18
CA LEU A 381 22.27 8.89 -25.44
C LEU A 381 23.39 8.10 -24.76
N SER A 382 24.65 8.54 -24.91
CA SER A 382 25.79 7.86 -24.29
C SER A 382 25.68 7.82 -22.76
N SER A 383 25.21 8.91 -22.14
CA SER A 383 25.05 8.99 -20.68
C SER A 383 23.90 8.13 -20.19
N ALA A 384 22.76 8.16 -20.89
CA ALA A 384 21.61 7.32 -20.61
C ALA A 384 21.95 5.82 -20.73
N MET A 385 22.72 5.44 -21.76
CA MET A 385 23.19 4.06 -21.93
C MET A 385 24.13 3.64 -20.80
N ALA A 386 25.03 4.52 -20.35
CA ALA A 386 25.94 4.22 -19.24
C ALA A 386 25.18 4.05 -17.91
N TYR A 387 24.19 4.91 -17.65
CA TYR A 387 23.29 4.78 -16.50
C TYR A 387 22.54 3.44 -16.53
N PHE A 388 21.85 3.14 -17.64
CA PHE A 388 21.09 1.89 -17.79
C PHE A 388 22.00 0.66 -17.67
N GLY A 389 23.19 0.70 -18.27
CA GLY A 389 24.16 -0.39 -18.25
C GLY A 389 24.60 -0.77 -16.83
N ARG A 390 24.89 0.22 -15.98
CA ARG A 390 25.27 -0.04 -14.58
C ARG A 390 24.13 -0.63 -13.76
N LEU A 391 22.90 -0.10 -13.91
CA LEU A 391 21.72 -0.70 -13.29
C LEU A 391 21.54 -2.16 -13.75
N TRP A 392 21.77 -2.43 -15.02
CA TRP A 392 21.60 -3.75 -15.61
C TRP A 392 22.57 -4.80 -15.03
N GLU A 393 23.78 -4.40 -14.66
CA GLU A 393 24.80 -5.29 -14.07
C GLU A 393 24.42 -5.80 -12.68
N SER A 394 23.75 -4.97 -11.86
CA SER A 394 23.27 -5.36 -10.53
C SER A 394 21.85 -5.93 -10.53
N ALA A 395 21.13 -5.83 -11.65
CA ALA A 395 19.73 -6.23 -11.74
C ALA A 395 19.55 -7.77 -11.75
N THR A 396 18.56 -8.24 -11.00
CA THR A 396 18.15 -9.65 -10.93
C THR A 396 16.90 -9.93 -11.76
N PRO A 397 16.64 -11.18 -12.20
CA PRO A 397 15.41 -11.51 -12.94
C PRO A 397 14.15 -11.12 -12.17
N ALA A 398 13.22 -10.42 -12.82
CA ALA A 398 12.02 -9.89 -12.13
C ALA A 398 11.10 -11.01 -11.60
N LEU A 399 11.08 -12.16 -12.25
CA LEU A 399 10.27 -13.31 -11.80
C LEU A 399 10.78 -13.92 -10.49
N ASP A 400 12.08 -13.83 -10.20
CA ASP A 400 12.65 -14.34 -8.94
C ASP A 400 12.20 -13.50 -7.75
N TYR A 401 12.19 -12.17 -7.92
CA TYR A 401 11.62 -11.24 -6.93
C TYR A 401 10.13 -11.52 -6.69
N LEU A 402 9.32 -11.64 -7.76
CA LEU A 402 7.88 -11.89 -7.63
C LEU A 402 7.58 -13.23 -6.96
N ALA A 403 8.40 -14.26 -7.23
CA ALA A 403 8.31 -15.55 -6.56
C ALA A 403 8.61 -15.44 -5.06
N GLN A 404 9.65 -14.69 -4.68
CA GLN A 404 9.99 -14.44 -3.28
C GLN A 404 8.87 -13.67 -2.55
N LEU A 405 8.35 -12.60 -3.15
CA LEU A 405 7.24 -11.83 -2.61
C LEU A 405 6.00 -12.71 -2.41
N ARG A 406 5.59 -13.48 -3.43
CA ARG A 406 4.45 -14.41 -3.30
C ARG A 406 4.66 -15.44 -2.21
N SER A 407 5.85 -16.02 -2.13
CA SER A 407 6.17 -17.00 -1.07
C SER A 407 6.03 -16.37 0.32
N ARG A 408 6.46 -15.11 0.49
CA ARG A 408 6.34 -14.39 1.76
C ARG A 408 4.89 -14.06 2.08
N LEU A 409 4.12 -13.55 1.13
CA LEU A 409 2.68 -13.27 1.31
C LEU A 409 1.91 -14.54 1.70
N GLN A 410 2.14 -15.66 1.01
CA GLN A 410 1.52 -16.94 1.33
C GLN A 410 1.93 -17.47 2.72
N SER A 411 3.17 -17.23 3.14
CA SER A 411 3.62 -17.59 4.49
C SER A 411 2.91 -16.76 5.57
N GLU A 412 2.65 -15.47 5.32
CA GLU A 412 1.91 -14.62 6.24
C GLU A 412 0.42 -14.95 6.30
N GLU A 413 -0.24 -15.24 5.17
CA GLU A 413 -1.63 -15.71 5.18
C GLU A 413 -1.82 -16.97 6.04
N ARG A 414 -0.78 -17.82 6.07
CA ARG A 414 -0.78 -19.01 6.91
C ARG A 414 -0.61 -18.67 8.38
N ARG A 415 -0.04 -17.54 8.79
CA ARG A 415 0.11 -17.20 10.21
C ARG A 415 -1.24 -16.92 10.88
N ILE A 416 -1.28 -17.14 12.20
CA ILE A 416 -2.41 -16.77 13.05
C ILE A 416 -2.10 -15.40 13.61
N ASP A 417 -3.06 -14.49 13.48
CA ASP A 417 -2.87 -13.09 13.85
C ASP A 417 -3.27 -12.85 15.31
N TYR A 418 -2.40 -12.17 16.06
CA TYR A 418 -2.59 -11.88 17.49
C TYR A 418 -2.76 -10.40 17.73
N ASP A 419 -3.91 -9.86 17.33
CA ASP A 419 -4.23 -8.45 17.53
C ASP A 419 -4.30 -8.06 19.01
N THR A 420 -4.29 -6.76 19.27
CA THR A 420 -4.29 -6.16 20.61
C THR A 420 -5.48 -6.64 21.47
N ASN A 421 -6.65 -6.85 20.86
CA ASN A 421 -7.83 -7.35 21.55
C ASN A 421 -7.68 -8.83 21.90
N TRP A 422 -7.10 -9.62 21.01
CA TRP A 422 -6.72 -11.00 21.26
C TRP A 422 -5.73 -11.08 22.42
N LEU A 423 -4.68 -10.26 22.43
CA LEU A 423 -3.67 -10.22 23.50
C LEU A 423 -4.30 -9.85 24.85
N ALA A 424 -5.15 -8.82 24.88
CA ALA A 424 -5.86 -8.42 26.10
C ALA A 424 -6.76 -9.55 26.64
N LYS A 425 -7.50 -10.23 25.76
CA LYS A 425 -8.33 -11.40 26.12
C LYS A 425 -7.47 -12.57 26.58
N TYR A 426 -6.34 -12.82 25.94
CA TYR A 426 -5.43 -13.91 26.28
C TYR A 426 -4.83 -13.71 27.67
N ASP A 427 -4.55 -12.46 28.04
CA ASP A 427 -3.99 -12.12 29.34
C ASP A 427 -5.02 -12.12 30.47
N ALA A 428 -6.24 -11.63 30.21
CA ALA A 428 -7.31 -11.54 31.20
C ALA A 428 -7.88 -12.89 31.71
N GLN A 429 -7.52 -14.01 31.07
CA GLN A 429 -8.11 -15.35 31.28
C GLN A 429 -7.84 -16.03 32.64
N VAL A 430 -7.40 -15.30 33.67
CA VAL A 430 -6.89 -15.79 34.97
C VAL A 430 -7.83 -16.76 35.70
N HIS A 431 -9.14 -16.73 35.46
CA HIS A 431 -10.14 -17.58 36.14
C HIS A 431 -10.90 -18.56 35.23
N THR A 432 -10.42 -18.79 34.00
CA THR A 432 -11.05 -19.72 33.04
C THR A 432 -10.37 -21.11 33.05
N LEU A 433 -10.96 -22.11 32.37
CA LEU A 433 -10.29 -23.40 32.13
C LEU A 433 -8.92 -23.23 31.45
N ASP A 434 -8.79 -22.24 30.55
CA ASP A 434 -7.51 -21.88 29.93
C ASP A 434 -6.55 -21.22 30.93
N GLY A 435 -7.05 -20.39 31.85
CA GLY A 435 -6.26 -19.84 32.95
C GLY A 435 -5.62 -20.92 33.82
N ARG A 436 -6.40 -21.95 34.18
CA ARG A 436 -5.88 -23.12 34.91
C ARG A 436 -4.82 -23.89 34.14
N LEU A 437 -5.03 -24.14 32.85
CA LEU A 437 -4.05 -24.81 32.00
C LEU A 437 -2.71 -24.04 31.96
N LYS A 438 -2.78 -22.72 31.81
CA LYS A 438 -1.59 -21.84 31.80
C LYS A 438 -0.84 -21.89 33.13
N GLN A 439 -1.55 -21.90 34.26
CA GLN A 439 -0.97 -22.01 35.59
C GLN A 439 -0.33 -23.39 35.82
N GLU A 440 -1.00 -24.47 35.42
CA GLU A 440 -0.47 -25.84 35.53
C GLU A 440 0.79 -26.04 34.68
N GLU A 441 0.80 -25.52 33.45
CA GLU A 441 1.98 -25.57 32.57
C GLU A 441 3.15 -24.75 33.14
N MET A 442 2.86 -23.55 33.66
CA MET A 442 3.87 -22.70 34.30
C MET A 442 4.51 -23.40 35.51
N ARG A 443 3.69 -23.95 36.40
CA ARG A 443 4.17 -24.67 37.58
C ARG A 443 5.05 -25.85 37.18
N THR A 444 4.61 -26.65 36.20
CA THR A 444 5.39 -27.78 35.68
C THR A 444 6.73 -27.31 35.10
N SER A 445 6.77 -26.13 34.48
CA SER A 445 8.00 -25.54 33.94
C SER A 445 8.96 -25.14 35.05
N GLN A 446 8.46 -24.50 36.11
CA GLN A 446 9.25 -24.16 37.30
C GLN A 446 9.82 -25.41 37.98
N ASP A 447 8.98 -26.44 38.15
CA ASP A 447 9.41 -27.73 38.72
C ASP A 447 10.55 -28.35 37.91
N LEU A 448 10.48 -28.33 36.57
CA LEU A 448 11.55 -28.83 35.70
C LEU A 448 12.85 -28.01 35.81
N VAL A 449 12.77 -26.69 35.98
CA VAL A 449 13.95 -25.83 36.20
C VAL A 449 14.60 -26.15 37.55
N HIS A 450 13.78 -26.37 38.59
CA HIS A 450 14.26 -26.81 39.91
C HIS A 450 14.89 -28.20 39.87
N GLU A 451 14.24 -29.18 39.22
CA GLU A 451 14.75 -30.55 39.03
C GLU A 451 16.11 -30.56 38.30
N HIS A 452 16.34 -29.58 37.41
CA HIS A 452 17.61 -29.43 36.69
C HIS A 452 18.67 -28.62 37.46
N GLY A 453 18.37 -28.16 38.67
CA GLY A 453 19.32 -27.44 39.53
C GLY A 453 19.75 -26.07 38.99
N LEU A 454 18.93 -25.46 38.12
CA LEU A 454 19.24 -24.18 37.47
C LEU A 454 18.66 -22.96 38.20
N TRP A 455 17.78 -23.16 39.18
CA TRP A 455 17.15 -22.04 39.88
C TRP A 455 18.16 -21.13 40.58
N GLY A 456 18.13 -19.83 40.24
CA GLY A 456 19.08 -18.82 40.70
C GLY A 456 20.45 -18.87 40.02
N ARG A 457 20.60 -19.68 38.96
CA ARG A 457 21.88 -19.95 38.28
C ARG A 457 21.84 -19.72 36.77
N ILE A 458 20.67 -19.38 36.21
CA ILE A 458 20.51 -19.13 34.77
C ILE A 458 21.19 -17.81 34.42
N ARG A 459 22.20 -17.84 33.54
CA ARG A 459 22.85 -16.61 33.08
C ARG A 459 22.26 -16.10 31.78
N ASN A 460 21.92 -16.99 30.85
CA ASN A 460 21.33 -16.61 29.57
C ASN A 460 20.01 -17.36 29.37
N TYR A 461 18.91 -16.61 29.25
CA TYR A 461 17.57 -17.13 29.03
C TYR A 461 16.99 -16.61 27.72
N LEU A 462 16.56 -17.50 26.83
CA LEU A 462 15.83 -17.17 25.60
C LEU A 462 14.38 -17.64 25.70
N ASP A 463 13.42 -16.72 25.52
CA ASP A 463 12.00 -17.03 25.44
C ASP A 463 11.46 -16.84 24.01
N ILE A 464 11.11 -17.94 23.35
CA ILE A 464 10.68 -17.99 21.96
C ILE A 464 9.15 -17.91 21.87
N GLY A 465 8.64 -16.88 21.20
CA GLY A 465 7.21 -16.60 21.08
C GLY A 465 6.66 -16.04 22.39
N THR A 466 7.30 -14.97 22.87
CA THR A 466 7.09 -14.43 24.22
C THR A 466 5.66 -13.94 24.45
N CYS A 467 4.96 -13.53 23.39
CA CYS A 467 3.58 -13.07 23.43
C CYS A 467 3.35 -11.99 24.51
N THR A 468 2.78 -12.35 25.67
CA THR A 468 2.55 -11.42 26.79
C THR A 468 3.62 -11.49 27.89
N ALA A 469 4.83 -11.98 27.58
CA ALA A 469 5.98 -12.13 28.47
C ALA A 469 5.74 -13.00 29.72
N ARG A 470 4.81 -13.96 29.65
CA ARG A 470 4.40 -14.76 30.83
C ARG A 470 5.56 -15.53 31.47
N TYR A 471 6.41 -16.17 30.68
CA TYR A 471 7.52 -16.99 31.19
C TYR A 471 8.70 -16.13 31.65
N PRO A 472 9.13 -15.08 30.92
CA PRO A 472 10.05 -14.08 31.44
C PRO A 472 9.65 -13.55 32.82
N LEU A 473 8.39 -13.14 33.00
CA LEU A 473 7.88 -12.65 34.29
C LEU A 473 7.94 -13.72 35.39
N ALA A 474 7.57 -14.97 35.08
CA ALA A 474 7.47 -16.02 36.08
C ALA A 474 8.81 -16.70 36.43
N LEU A 475 9.81 -16.60 35.54
CA LEU A 475 11.11 -17.26 35.67
C LEU A 475 12.26 -16.27 35.94
N HIS A 476 12.01 -14.96 36.04
CA HIS A 476 13.06 -13.98 36.33
C HIS A 476 13.80 -14.28 37.65
N THR A 477 13.13 -14.87 38.65
CA THR A 477 13.75 -15.26 39.93
C THR A 477 14.64 -16.50 39.82
N ALA A 478 14.59 -17.23 38.71
CA ALA A 478 15.50 -18.34 38.41
C ALA A 478 16.83 -17.84 37.80
N MET A 479 16.93 -16.56 37.45
CA MET A 479 18.12 -15.94 36.90
C MET A 479 19.20 -15.73 37.96
N ALA A 480 20.46 -15.74 37.55
CA ALA A 480 21.57 -15.21 38.34
C ALA A 480 21.51 -13.67 38.39
N GLU A 481 22.17 -13.06 39.38
CA GLU A 481 22.13 -11.59 39.60
C GLU A 481 22.51 -10.77 38.36
N ASN A 482 23.50 -11.23 37.59
CA ASN A 482 23.98 -10.59 36.36
C ASN A 482 23.55 -11.34 35.08
N GLY A 483 22.38 -12.00 35.13
CA GLY A 483 21.83 -12.73 34.00
C GLY A 483 21.30 -11.82 32.88
N ARG A 484 20.95 -12.45 31.75
CA ARG A 484 20.27 -11.82 30.62
C ARG A 484 19.05 -12.65 30.19
N ILE A 485 17.91 -11.97 30.04
CA ILE A 485 16.71 -12.51 29.41
C ILE A 485 16.58 -11.87 28.03
N LEU A 486 16.50 -12.70 26.99
CA LEU A 486 16.14 -12.29 25.64
C LEU A 486 14.76 -12.88 25.32
N ALA A 487 13.75 -12.02 25.26
CA ALA A 487 12.39 -12.38 24.88
C ALA A 487 12.13 -11.99 23.42
N ILE A 488 11.68 -12.94 22.61
CA ILE A 488 11.47 -12.70 21.18
C ILE A 488 10.08 -13.08 20.72
N ASP A 489 9.56 -12.32 19.75
CA ASP A 489 8.35 -12.67 19.01
C ASP A 489 8.45 -12.16 17.57
N SER A 490 7.80 -12.83 16.63
CA SER A 490 7.71 -12.34 15.25
C SER A 490 6.64 -11.25 15.11
N ASP A 491 5.64 -11.23 16.01
CA ASP A 491 4.56 -10.24 15.96
C ASP A 491 4.95 -8.96 16.70
N PRO A 492 4.95 -7.78 16.03
CA PRO A 492 5.29 -6.52 16.68
C PRO A 492 4.36 -6.15 17.83
N GLU A 493 3.09 -6.57 17.82
CA GLU A 493 2.16 -6.30 18.93
C GLU A 493 2.51 -7.12 20.17
N CYS A 494 2.90 -8.38 19.99
CA CYS A 494 3.44 -9.22 21.07
C CYS A 494 4.72 -8.60 21.66
N VAL A 495 5.65 -8.16 20.81
CA VAL A 495 6.89 -7.50 21.24
C VAL A 495 6.60 -6.26 22.08
N GLN A 496 5.67 -5.42 21.64
CA GLN A 496 5.32 -4.21 22.38
C GLN A 496 4.69 -4.54 23.74
N VAL A 497 3.72 -5.46 23.79
CA VAL A 497 3.07 -5.87 25.06
C VAL A 497 4.07 -6.52 26.02
N ALA A 498 4.97 -7.37 25.51
CA ALA A 498 6.02 -7.99 26.29
C ALA A 498 6.98 -6.94 26.88
N ARG A 499 7.39 -5.96 26.05
CA ARG A 499 8.26 -4.86 26.47
C ARG A 499 7.61 -4.06 27.60
N ASP A 500 6.36 -3.63 27.43
CA ASP A 500 5.65 -2.82 28.43
C ASP A 500 5.53 -3.53 29.79
N LYS A 501 5.37 -4.85 29.78
CA LYS A 501 5.31 -5.66 31.01
C LYS A 501 6.67 -5.88 31.66
N LEU A 502 7.71 -6.05 30.87
CA LEU A 502 9.06 -6.34 31.38
C LEU A 502 9.81 -5.09 31.83
N VAL A 503 9.40 -3.89 31.38
CA VAL A 503 9.94 -2.61 31.88
C VAL A 503 9.88 -2.53 33.42
N GLY A 504 8.83 -3.07 34.05
CA GLY A 504 8.69 -3.07 35.51
C GLY A 504 9.70 -3.96 36.26
N LEU A 505 10.29 -4.96 35.58
CA LEU A 505 11.34 -5.81 36.16
C LEU A 505 12.73 -5.19 36.04
N ALA A 506 12.95 -4.27 35.10
CA ALA A 506 14.22 -3.58 34.87
C ALA A 506 14.43 -2.38 35.82
N ALA A 507 13.97 -2.48 37.07
CA ALA A 507 14.12 -1.43 38.07
C ALA A 507 15.60 -1.21 38.45
N PRO A 508 16.01 0.00 38.89
CA PRO A 508 17.44 0.39 39.04
C PRO A 508 18.26 -0.37 40.10
N HIS A 509 17.72 -1.44 40.69
CA HIS A 509 18.36 -2.24 41.74
C HIS A 509 18.63 -3.70 41.33
N THR A 510 18.46 -4.06 40.06
CA THR A 510 18.76 -5.39 39.51
C THR A 510 19.77 -5.30 38.37
N GLU A 511 20.86 -6.08 38.44
CA GLU A 511 21.86 -6.23 37.36
C GLU A 511 21.38 -7.15 36.21
N LEU A 512 20.12 -7.59 36.26
CA LEU A 512 19.47 -8.43 35.25
C LEU A 512 19.20 -7.64 33.97
N ALA A 513 19.86 -8.00 32.87
CA ALA A 513 19.59 -7.44 31.54
C ALA A 513 18.34 -8.09 30.93
N ILE A 514 17.41 -7.28 30.40
CA ILE A 514 16.20 -7.78 29.74
C ILE A 514 16.03 -7.08 28.39
N ASP A 515 16.10 -7.87 27.32
CA ASP A 515 15.93 -7.43 25.95
C ASP A 515 14.65 -8.05 25.36
N VAL A 516 13.86 -7.22 24.65
CA VAL A 516 12.66 -7.69 23.93
C VAL A 516 12.77 -7.27 22.47
N GLU A 517 12.92 -8.26 21.59
CA GLU A 517 13.23 -8.06 20.18
C GLU A 517 12.18 -8.68 19.25
N GLN A 518 11.94 -8.02 18.12
CA GLN A 518 11.14 -8.59 17.04
C GLN A 518 12.01 -9.50 16.19
N VAL A 519 11.82 -10.82 16.33
CA VAL A 519 12.62 -11.83 15.63
C VAL A 519 11.72 -12.92 15.07
N ASP A 520 11.79 -13.13 13.75
CA ASP A 520 11.24 -14.32 13.13
C ASP A 520 12.19 -15.50 13.36
N PHE A 521 11.84 -16.37 14.30
CA PHE A 521 12.65 -17.54 14.63
C PHE A 521 12.70 -18.61 13.51
N THR A 522 11.98 -18.42 12.41
CA THR A 522 12.05 -19.24 11.19
C THR A 522 12.89 -18.59 10.07
N ALA A 523 13.29 -17.33 10.23
CA ALA A 523 14.10 -16.62 9.24
C ALA A 523 15.42 -17.34 8.94
N ARG A 524 15.94 -17.15 7.73
CA ARG A 524 17.20 -17.77 7.27
C ARG A 524 18.38 -17.35 8.15
N GLU A 525 18.42 -16.07 8.52
CA GLU A 525 19.39 -15.48 9.44
C GLU A 525 18.67 -15.02 10.71
N LEU A 526 19.28 -15.24 11.88
CA LEU A 526 18.60 -15.10 13.17
C LEU A 526 19.02 -13.86 13.97
N GLY A 527 20.18 -13.25 13.68
CA GLY A 527 20.73 -12.15 14.48
C GLY A 527 21.07 -12.48 15.96
N ILE A 528 20.61 -13.62 16.48
CA ILE A 528 20.83 -14.06 17.87
C ILE A 528 22.14 -14.84 17.95
N GLU A 529 23.06 -14.34 18.77
CA GLU A 529 24.35 -14.97 19.07
C GLU A 529 24.44 -15.46 20.52
N GLY A 530 25.37 -16.38 20.76
CA GLY A 530 25.67 -16.94 22.09
C GLY A 530 24.96 -18.26 22.40
N THR A 531 25.10 -18.69 23.66
CA THR A 531 24.48 -19.92 24.19
C THR A 531 23.61 -19.62 25.39
N PHE A 532 22.50 -20.34 25.52
CA PHE A 532 21.47 -20.12 26.52
C PHE A 532 21.37 -21.32 27.48
N ASP A 533 21.27 -21.02 28.78
CA ASP A 533 21.11 -22.02 29.84
C ASP A 533 19.64 -22.47 29.97
N LEU A 534 18.71 -21.58 29.64
CA LEU A 534 17.30 -21.87 29.52
C LEU A 534 16.78 -21.39 28.16
N ILE A 535 16.04 -22.25 27.47
CA ILE A 535 15.24 -21.86 26.30
C ILE A 535 13.80 -22.28 26.56
N THR A 536 12.83 -21.38 26.42
CA THR A 536 11.40 -21.70 26.51
C THR A 536 10.72 -21.52 25.15
N CYS A 537 9.81 -22.43 24.81
CA CYS A 537 8.93 -22.34 23.65
C CYS A 537 7.58 -22.96 24.04
N MET A 538 6.72 -22.15 24.64
CA MET A 538 5.65 -22.61 25.54
C MET A 538 4.25 -22.41 24.93
N MET A 539 3.19 -22.82 25.64
CA MET A 539 1.79 -22.77 25.18
C MET A 539 1.52 -23.30 23.76
N GLY A 540 2.31 -24.27 23.30
CA GLY A 540 2.16 -24.80 21.95
C GLY A 540 2.71 -23.89 20.85
N THR A 541 3.52 -22.86 21.16
CA THR A 541 4.20 -21.99 20.19
C THR A 541 4.92 -22.79 19.11
N VAL A 542 5.50 -23.94 19.45
CA VAL A 542 6.17 -24.82 18.47
C VAL A 542 5.26 -25.23 17.29
N SER A 543 3.94 -25.28 17.52
CA SER A 543 2.95 -25.62 16.50
C SER A 543 2.86 -24.57 15.39
N HIS A 544 3.20 -23.31 15.68
CA HIS A 544 3.25 -22.24 14.68
C HIS A 544 4.38 -22.43 13.66
N PHE A 545 5.40 -23.22 14.01
CA PHE A 545 6.46 -23.58 13.07
C PHE A 545 6.10 -24.77 12.18
N GLY A 546 4.94 -25.41 12.40
CA GLY A 546 4.50 -26.59 11.65
C GLY A 546 3.63 -26.28 10.41
N TRP A 547 3.65 -25.04 9.93
CA TRP A 547 2.77 -24.60 8.83
C TRP A 547 3.10 -25.26 7.48
N ASP A 548 4.34 -25.72 7.31
CA ASP A 548 4.88 -26.47 6.18
C ASP A 548 5.30 -27.90 6.56
N ARG A 549 4.80 -28.41 7.70
CA ARG A 549 5.22 -29.68 8.30
C ARG A 549 5.21 -30.84 7.29
N SER A 550 6.37 -31.46 7.12
CA SER A 550 6.62 -32.55 6.18
C SER A 550 7.09 -33.81 6.90
N SER A 551 6.83 -34.98 6.32
CA SER A 551 7.27 -36.27 6.87
C SER A 551 8.78 -36.52 6.72
N ASP A 552 9.44 -35.80 5.80
CA ASP A 552 10.88 -35.90 5.53
C ASP A 552 11.74 -34.95 6.39
N LEU A 553 11.10 -34.21 7.30
CA LEU A 553 11.74 -33.27 8.24
C LEU A 553 12.47 -32.10 7.57
N ARG A 554 12.16 -31.78 6.30
CA ARG A 554 12.64 -30.58 5.61
C ARG A 554 11.59 -29.47 5.68
N ASP A 555 11.31 -29.03 6.91
CA ASP A 555 10.27 -28.05 7.23
C ASP A 555 10.75 -27.05 8.30
N ALA A 556 10.01 -25.95 8.46
CA ALA A 556 10.36 -24.87 9.39
C ALA A 556 10.43 -25.34 10.85
N MET A 557 9.57 -26.28 11.27
CA MET A 557 9.57 -26.84 12.62
C MET A 557 10.87 -27.57 12.92
N GLN A 558 11.33 -28.44 12.01
CA GLN A 558 12.58 -29.17 12.21
C GLN A 558 13.78 -28.22 12.24
N PHE A 559 13.79 -27.21 11.38
CA PHE A 559 14.82 -26.18 11.35
C PHE A 559 14.88 -25.40 12.67
N THR A 560 13.73 -24.98 13.22
CA THR A 560 13.63 -24.33 14.53
C THR A 560 14.16 -25.21 15.66
N LEU A 561 13.88 -26.52 15.67
CA LEU A 561 14.41 -27.43 16.68
C LEU A 561 15.94 -27.59 16.59
N GLN A 562 16.49 -27.66 15.38
CA GLN A 562 17.95 -27.69 15.16
C GLN A 562 18.61 -26.40 15.62
N ARG A 563 17.93 -25.26 15.44
CA ARG A 563 18.37 -23.95 15.91
C ARG A 563 18.34 -23.86 17.44
N VAL A 564 17.27 -24.35 18.09
CA VAL A 564 17.24 -24.51 19.55
C VAL A 564 18.43 -25.35 20.03
N ARG A 565 18.76 -26.47 19.34
CA ARG A 565 19.94 -27.27 19.67
C ARG A 565 21.25 -26.48 19.57
N LYS A 566 21.41 -25.64 18.54
CA LYS A 566 22.61 -24.83 18.32
C LYS A 566 22.79 -23.76 19.41
N LEU A 567 21.69 -23.17 19.87
CA LEU A 567 21.69 -22.09 20.87
C LEU A 567 21.73 -22.61 22.31
N LEU A 568 21.36 -23.86 22.57
CA LEU A 568 21.33 -24.42 23.92
C LEU A 568 22.74 -24.73 24.44
N SER A 569 23.07 -24.26 25.65
CA SER A 569 24.34 -24.56 26.31
C SER A 569 24.45 -26.04 26.68
N ASP A 570 25.67 -26.53 26.91
CA ASP A 570 25.93 -27.95 27.20
C ASP A 570 25.21 -28.45 28.47
N ARG A 571 25.01 -27.56 29.45
CA ARG A 571 24.29 -27.82 30.71
C ARG A 571 22.88 -27.20 30.72
N GLY A 572 22.45 -26.65 29.59
CA GLY A 572 21.18 -25.95 29.46
C GLY A 572 20.00 -26.89 29.25
N ILE A 573 18.81 -26.36 29.56
CA ILE A 573 17.53 -27.02 29.34
C ILE A 573 16.64 -26.21 28.39
N ALA A 574 16.03 -26.88 27.42
CA ALA A 574 15.00 -26.33 26.56
C ALA A 574 13.64 -26.91 26.97
N LEU A 575 12.71 -26.04 27.36
CA LEU A 575 11.33 -26.38 27.69
C LEU A 575 10.45 -26.05 26.49
N ILE A 576 9.89 -27.09 25.87
CA ILE A 576 9.09 -26.94 24.65
C ILE A 576 7.74 -27.60 24.89
N SER A 577 6.66 -26.84 24.85
CA SER A 577 5.32 -27.41 24.94
C SER A 577 4.66 -27.55 23.57
N CYS A 578 3.91 -28.62 23.40
CA CYS A 578 3.07 -28.87 22.23
C CYS A 578 1.68 -29.31 22.66
N TRP A 579 0.68 -29.13 21.78
CA TRP A 579 -0.66 -29.67 22.03
C TRP A 579 -0.61 -31.21 22.08
N SER A 580 -1.33 -31.79 23.04
CA SER A 580 -1.40 -33.24 23.21
C SER A 580 -2.19 -33.89 22.07
N ASP A 581 -2.01 -35.20 21.88
CA ASP A 581 -2.82 -35.96 20.91
C ASP A 581 -4.32 -35.85 21.24
N ASN A 582 -4.68 -35.90 22.52
CA ASN A 582 -6.07 -35.70 22.95
C ASN A 582 -6.61 -34.30 22.60
N ALA A 583 -5.83 -33.23 22.75
CA ALA A 583 -6.27 -31.88 22.36
C ALA A 583 -6.48 -31.77 20.85
N ARG A 584 -5.63 -32.42 20.05
CA ARG A 584 -5.74 -32.47 18.59
C ARG A 584 -7.00 -33.24 18.17
N ASP A 585 -7.19 -34.44 18.71
CA ASP A 585 -8.32 -35.32 18.36
C ASP A 585 -9.67 -34.73 18.78
N THR A 586 -9.72 -34.05 19.92
CA THR A 586 -10.95 -33.42 20.43
C THR A 586 -11.12 -31.96 20.01
N SER A 587 -10.17 -31.41 19.25
CA SER A 587 -10.11 -29.98 18.89
C SER A 587 -10.18 -29.02 20.10
N ARG A 588 -9.68 -29.45 21.27
CA ARG A 588 -9.70 -28.66 22.52
C ARG A 588 -8.38 -27.92 22.73
N LEU A 589 -8.12 -26.92 21.89
CA LEU A 589 -7.07 -25.92 22.09
C LEU A 589 -7.57 -24.77 22.99
N LEU A 590 -6.85 -23.64 23.07
CA LEU A 590 -7.35 -22.47 23.81
C LEU A 590 -8.68 -21.99 23.23
N GLY A 591 -9.63 -21.65 24.10
CA GLY A 591 -10.95 -21.16 23.71
C GLY A 591 -10.93 -19.77 23.05
N ILE A 592 -9.77 -19.10 23.03
CA ILE A 592 -9.58 -17.82 22.34
C ILE A 592 -9.32 -17.98 20.83
N TYR A 593 -8.92 -19.17 20.37
CA TYR A 593 -8.71 -19.39 18.95
C TYR A 593 -10.04 -19.46 18.21
N SER A 594 -10.09 -18.88 17.01
CA SER A 594 -11.22 -19.13 16.10
C SER A 594 -11.22 -20.60 15.66
N ALA A 595 -12.35 -21.10 15.17
CA ALA A 595 -12.43 -22.47 14.65
C ALA A 595 -11.44 -22.71 13.49
N ALA A 596 -11.20 -21.69 12.66
CA ALA A 596 -10.24 -21.77 11.57
C ALA A 596 -8.79 -21.84 12.10
N ASP A 597 -8.44 -21.01 13.07
CA ASP A 597 -7.10 -21.00 13.69
C ASP A 597 -6.83 -22.29 14.45
N ALA A 598 -7.83 -22.80 15.17
CA ALA A 598 -7.74 -24.08 15.85
C ALA A 598 -7.51 -25.22 14.85
N GLY A 599 -8.24 -25.24 13.73
CA GLY A 599 -8.05 -26.24 12.66
C GLY A 599 -6.64 -26.20 12.08
N ARG A 600 -6.12 -25.00 11.80
CA ARG A 600 -4.74 -24.79 11.34
C ARG A 600 -3.72 -25.31 12.36
N LEU A 601 -3.85 -24.91 13.62
CA LEU A 601 -2.95 -25.36 14.69
C LEU A 601 -2.96 -26.87 14.87
N ILE A 602 -4.13 -27.52 14.82
CA ILE A 602 -4.23 -28.98 14.95
C ILE A 602 -3.45 -29.68 13.81
N GLN A 603 -3.57 -29.16 12.58
CA GLN A 603 -2.85 -29.69 11.42
C GLN A 603 -1.34 -29.53 11.57
N TRP A 604 -0.89 -28.37 12.05
CA TRP A 604 0.52 -28.05 12.22
C TRP A 604 1.15 -28.69 13.45
N THR A 605 0.36 -29.03 14.47
CA THR A 605 0.86 -29.69 15.68
C THR A 605 1.24 -31.14 15.35
N PRO A 606 2.49 -31.56 15.59
CA PRO A 606 2.90 -32.96 15.48
C PRO A 606 2.25 -33.80 16.59
N SER A 607 2.16 -35.13 16.40
CA SER A 607 1.83 -36.00 17.54
C SER A 607 2.95 -36.02 18.57
N VAL A 608 2.67 -36.45 19.81
CA VAL A 608 3.72 -36.57 20.85
C VAL A 608 4.83 -37.52 20.37
N ALA A 609 4.47 -38.60 19.68
CA ALA A 609 5.42 -39.53 19.09
C ALA A 609 6.27 -38.91 17.97
N GLU A 610 5.66 -38.10 17.10
CA GLU A 610 6.39 -37.37 16.07
C GLU A 610 7.31 -36.30 16.66
N MET A 611 6.83 -35.55 17.66
CA MET A 611 7.63 -34.54 18.35
C MET A 611 8.89 -35.16 18.97
N ARG A 612 8.79 -36.34 19.60
CA ARG A 612 9.97 -37.09 20.08
C ARG A 612 10.96 -37.39 18.97
N ARG A 613 10.48 -37.82 17.79
CA ARG A 613 11.35 -38.08 16.62
C ARG A 613 12.04 -36.80 16.14
N ARG A 614 11.31 -35.69 16.05
CA ARG A 614 11.83 -34.39 15.61
C ARG A 614 12.89 -33.83 16.55
N VAL A 615 12.63 -33.90 17.87
CA VAL A 615 13.58 -33.52 18.92
C VAL A 615 14.86 -34.34 18.81
N ALA A 616 14.74 -35.66 18.65
CA ALA A 616 15.90 -36.53 18.48
C ALA A 616 16.68 -36.22 17.18
N ALA A 617 15.98 -36.00 16.07
CA ALA A 617 16.57 -35.65 14.77
C ALA A 617 17.26 -34.28 14.78
N ALA A 618 16.80 -33.35 15.63
CA ALA A 618 17.46 -32.07 15.85
C ALA A 618 18.75 -32.15 16.67
N GLY A 619 19.09 -33.33 17.21
CA GLY A 619 20.25 -33.52 18.09
C GLY A 619 20.00 -33.15 19.55
N LEU A 620 18.73 -32.94 19.94
CA LEU A 620 18.33 -32.75 21.34
C LEU A 620 18.02 -34.10 22.00
N LYS A 621 18.22 -34.18 23.32
CA LYS A 621 17.85 -35.34 24.14
C LYS A 621 16.66 -34.99 25.02
N THR A 622 15.59 -35.76 24.92
CA THR A 622 14.42 -35.61 25.80
C THR A 622 14.72 -36.19 27.18
N ARG A 623 14.73 -35.34 28.20
CA ARG A 623 14.90 -35.70 29.63
C ARG A 623 13.61 -36.12 30.28
N ALA A 624 12.57 -35.34 30.04
CA ALA A 624 11.24 -35.60 30.56
C ALA A 624 10.19 -35.17 29.53
N VAL A 625 9.04 -35.85 29.55
CA VAL A 625 7.82 -35.36 28.94
C VAL A 625 6.75 -35.41 30.00
N ARG A 626 6.18 -34.25 30.35
CA ARG A 626 5.13 -34.10 31.35
C ARG A 626 3.82 -33.77 30.66
N SER A 627 2.75 -34.48 30.98
CA SER A 627 1.40 -34.12 30.53
C SER A 627 0.86 -33.01 31.42
N VAL A 628 0.37 -31.92 30.82
CA VAL A 628 -0.31 -30.84 31.54
C VAL A 628 -1.80 -30.95 31.24
N GLY A 629 -2.52 -31.46 32.23
CA GLY A 629 -3.90 -31.91 32.06
C GLY A 629 -4.04 -32.89 30.89
N THR A 630 -5.09 -32.72 30.09
CA THR A 630 -5.31 -33.52 28.87
C THR A 630 -4.94 -32.77 27.59
N ARG A 631 -4.36 -31.57 27.70
CA ARG A 631 -4.27 -30.61 26.58
C ARG A 631 -2.87 -30.32 26.09
N LEU A 632 -1.85 -30.37 26.93
CA LEU A 632 -0.47 -30.07 26.53
C LEU A 632 0.47 -31.21 26.94
N ALA A 633 1.54 -31.36 26.17
CA ALA A 633 2.71 -32.15 26.53
C ALA A 633 3.93 -31.22 26.59
N LEU A 634 4.57 -31.15 27.75
CA LEU A 634 5.76 -30.34 27.99
C LEU A 634 7.01 -31.21 27.89
N PHE A 635 7.88 -30.90 26.94
CA PHE A 635 9.15 -31.56 26.71
C PHE A 635 10.27 -30.79 27.38
N ALA A 636 11.01 -31.46 28.27
CA ALA A 636 12.29 -30.99 28.77
C ALA A 636 13.40 -31.63 27.94
N CYS A 637 14.19 -30.81 27.25
CA CYS A 637 15.22 -31.22 26.30
C CYS A 637 16.59 -30.66 26.71
N SER A 638 17.66 -31.37 26.40
CA SER A 638 19.04 -30.94 26.70
C SER A 638 19.99 -31.26 25.55
N ALA A 639 21.16 -30.63 25.53
CA ALA A 639 22.21 -30.88 24.54
C ALA A 639 22.91 -32.25 24.68
N ARG A 640 23.05 -32.78 25.92
CA ARG A 640 23.76 -34.04 26.26
C ARG A 640 22.85 -35.05 26.95
N ALA A 641 23.27 -36.32 27.05
CA ALA A 641 22.62 -37.35 27.88
C ALA A 641 22.92 -37.11 29.38
N ALA A 642 22.14 -37.67 30.30
CA ALA A 642 22.49 -37.63 31.73
C ALA A 642 23.79 -38.40 31.88
N ASP A 643 24.81 -37.75 32.44
CA ASP A 643 25.92 -38.50 33.00
C ASP A 643 25.35 -39.32 34.15
N ALA A 644 25.41 -40.65 34.02
CA ALA A 644 25.12 -41.57 35.11
C ALA A 644 26.32 -41.57 36.07
N ALA A 645 26.57 -40.45 36.77
CA ALA A 645 27.58 -40.34 37.82
C ALA A 645 27.47 -38.98 38.53
N ASP A 646 26.66 -38.90 39.59
CA ASP A 646 26.89 -37.96 40.70
C ASP A 646 26.20 -38.41 42.01
N GLU A 647 26.03 -39.73 42.19
CA GLU A 647 25.71 -40.33 43.52
C GLU A 647 26.98 -40.72 44.30
N GLY A 648 28.14 -40.21 43.90
CA GLY A 648 29.44 -40.72 44.32
C GLY A 648 30.34 -39.77 45.10
N GLU A 649 29.83 -38.76 45.82
CA GLU A 649 30.70 -37.93 46.67
C GLU A 649 29.93 -37.19 47.80
N LEU A 650 29.12 -37.93 48.55
CA LEU A 650 28.63 -37.50 49.88
C LEU A 650 28.80 -38.66 50.86
N GLY A 651 30.05 -38.98 51.16
CA GLY A 651 30.38 -40.05 52.09
C GLY A 651 31.87 -40.30 52.25
N ALA A 652 32.61 -39.33 52.79
CA ALA A 652 33.77 -39.51 53.69
C ALA A 652 34.59 -38.21 53.82
N SER A 653 34.25 -37.40 54.84
CA SER A 653 35.19 -36.81 55.82
C SER A 653 34.46 -35.81 56.70
#